data_AF-A0A944ZM30-F1
#
_entry.id   AF-A0A944ZM30-F1
#
_cell.length_a   1.000
_cell.length_b   1.000
_cell.length_c   1.000
_cell.angle_alpha   90.00
_cell.angle_beta   90.00
_cell.angle_gamma   90.00
#
_symmetry.space_group_name_H-M   'P 1'
#
loop_
_entity.id
_entity.type
_entity.pdbx_description
1 polymer ?
#
loop_
_entity_poly.entity_id
_entity_poly.type
_entity_poly.pdbx_seq_one_letter_code
_entity_poly.pdbx_strand_id
1 'polypeptide(L)'
;MRLEQEKLKKSKSLQDIDSNEKQKESTNTLIDSVNKIDELIKQLSVEKYRQIHKLVIKDDKDVNSGIKEIGIINHNLLLGLNKINKLLADLDLVDTNIKKQSPALISAFKKFDKSKDKIYGRIFMMRSLAGSVTESVDSAKVKKRGEFKERFFMGFQDYKSIYNSLIESRGTANVADVKERYKKSHQEFDEFYKLFKVDVYKKTYNNFTNSLTQHIDLVLKEYSLLKDLNFNINEINNNNTTLGSTIENLGEVVNTEYDKSSDDLVSEVQQFVWIVLVITVIGLLISLLFGFLVRKSITDPVNDLVDMSKDIAQGEGDLTKRIMVSGKDELGDLSTWFNMFLERLNNMVSEIKKHAANINVSSQEMALGNQDLSNRTNQQSSSLEETATAMEEINSIVQNNAEDAKNANEITQKAQKSVVDSRTELLDAVNNSIEMNQDMLQNLQSTNKDVVSAMEEIMESSKKIEGIITLMNDIAFQTNLLALNASVEAARAGEHGKGFAVVASEVRKLAHRSSKASTEIGVLIQTSLQHINSGRNLVNDGEQGMDEMRTKIDTMLNNLKSESDSNLNGILTSVKEVSEVMENIKVASEEQAEGVDQINKAIADMDRITQENSALVEQNTTTSQNMAQEAENLEELLNTFKVEDQGSIDMVSRTKQIEQNNLTHKKEKVKESPSSTEPENMQETLMGEENESLPPFR
;
A
#
# COMPACT_ATOMS: atom_id res chain seq x y z
N MET A 1 -30.23 -33.58 -76.29
CA MET A 1 -30.53 -33.47 -77.73
C MET A 1 -29.56 -34.29 -78.58
N ARG A 2 -28.24 -34.04 -78.52
CA ARG A 2 -27.23 -34.81 -79.30
C ARG A 2 -27.35 -36.34 -79.18
N LEU A 3 -27.56 -36.87 -77.97
CA LEU A 3 -27.72 -38.32 -77.77
C LEU A 3 -28.96 -38.93 -78.47
N GLU A 4 -30.06 -38.18 -78.52
CA GLU A 4 -31.27 -38.61 -79.25
C GLU A 4 -31.09 -38.45 -80.77
N GLN A 5 -30.40 -37.39 -81.20
CA GLN A 5 -30.02 -37.19 -82.60
C GLN A 5 -29.09 -38.30 -83.12
N GLU A 6 -28.17 -38.80 -82.30
CA GLU A 6 -27.32 -39.95 -82.65
C GLU A 6 -28.15 -41.22 -82.92
N LYS A 7 -29.21 -41.47 -82.14
CA LYS A 7 -30.12 -42.59 -82.40
C LYS A 7 -30.79 -42.48 -83.78
N LEU A 8 -31.05 -41.25 -84.23
CA LEU A 8 -31.61 -41.00 -85.55
C LEU A 8 -30.68 -41.42 -86.69
N LYS A 9 -29.36 -41.58 -86.49
CA LYS A 9 -28.46 -42.10 -87.53
C LYS A 9 -28.84 -43.51 -88.00
N LYS A 10 -29.57 -44.27 -87.17
CA LYS A 10 -30.16 -45.57 -87.57
C LYS A 10 -31.16 -45.46 -88.72
N SER A 11 -31.63 -44.25 -89.09
CA SER A 11 -32.42 -44.05 -90.31
C SER A 11 -31.66 -44.42 -91.59
N LYS A 12 -30.32 -44.37 -91.59
CA LYS A 12 -29.51 -44.78 -92.75
C LYS A 12 -29.68 -46.26 -93.08
N SER A 13 -29.82 -47.10 -92.05
CA SER A 13 -30.06 -48.54 -92.22
C SER A 13 -31.50 -48.89 -92.57
N LEU A 14 -32.45 -47.93 -92.65
CA LEU A 14 -33.83 -48.25 -93.02
C LEU A 14 -33.93 -48.86 -94.43
N GLN A 15 -33.03 -48.49 -95.34
CA GLN A 15 -32.98 -49.05 -96.70
C GLN A 15 -32.47 -50.51 -96.72
N ASP A 16 -31.67 -50.89 -95.73
CA ASP A 16 -31.01 -52.20 -95.66
C ASP A 16 -31.85 -53.26 -94.90
N ILE A 17 -33.05 -52.89 -94.45
CA ILE A 17 -33.93 -53.81 -93.73
C ILE A 17 -34.81 -54.58 -94.72
N ASP A 18 -34.63 -55.90 -94.79
CA ASP A 18 -35.27 -56.78 -95.77
C ASP A 18 -36.80 -56.94 -95.65
N SER A 19 -37.44 -56.34 -94.63
CA SER A 19 -38.88 -56.47 -94.39
C SER A 19 -39.52 -55.12 -94.07
N ASN A 20 -40.63 -54.81 -94.78
CA ASN A 20 -41.45 -53.62 -94.54
C ASN A 20 -41.93 -53.51 -93.08
N GLU A 21 -42.19 -54.65 -92.42
CA GLU A 21 -42.62 -54.70 -91.02
C GLU A 21 -41.52 -54.24 -90.07
N LYS A 22 -40.28 -54.70 -90.29
CA LYS A 22 -39.11 -54.28 -89.52
C LYS A 22 -38.71 -52.83 -89.81
N GLN A 23 -38.90 -52.37 -91.05
CA GLN A 23 -38.70 -50.96 -91.41
C GLN A 23 -39.70 -50.06 -90.66
N LYS A 24 -40.95 -50.50 -90.52
CA LYS A 24 -41.99 -49.78 -89.75
C LYS A 24 -41.67 -49.72 -88.26
N GLU A 25 -41.24 -50.82 -87.66
CA GLU A 25 -40.83 -50.85 -86.25
C GLU A 25 -39.64 -49.91 -85.98
N SER A 26 -38.63 -49.95 -86.85
CA SER A 26 -37.48 -49.04 -86.77
C SER A 26 -37.88 -47.58 -86.97
N THR A 27 -38.81 -47.30 -87.89
CA THR A 27 -39.36 -45.95 -88.11
C THR A 27 -40.07 -45.42 -86.87
N ASN A 28 -40.82 -46.26 -86.14
CA ASN A 28 -41.47 -45.87 -84.89
C ASN A 28 -40.44 -45.51 -83.79
N THR A 29 -39.37 -46.29 -83.66
CA THR A 29 -38.29 -45.97 -82.70
C THR A 29 -37.61 -44.63 -83.01
N LEU A 30 -37.47 -44.31 -84.31
CA LEU A 30 -36.95 -43.02 -84.75
C LEU A 30 -37.93 -41.88 -84.42
N ILE A 31 -39.24 -42.09 -84.57
CA ILE A 31 -40.29 -41.13 -84.17
C ILE A 31 -40.22 -40.85 -82.68
N ASP A 32 -40.04 -41.86 -81.83
CA ASP A 32 -39.89 -41.67 -80.39
C ASP A 32 -38.68 -40.80 -80.05
N SER A 33 -37.57 -40.99 -80.76
CA SER A 33 -36.36 -40.17 -80.60
C SER A 33 -36.62 -38.70 -81.00
N VAL A 34 -37.33 -38.46 -82.12
CA VAL A 34 -37.74 -37.11 -82.56
C VAL A 34 -38.69 -36.44 -81.55
N ASN A 35 -39.66 -37.18 -81.02
CA ASN A 35 -40.58 -36.67 -80.00
C ASN A 35 -39.84 -36.31 -78.70
N LYS A 36 -38.82 -37.09 -78.33
CA LYS A 36 -37.98 -36.77 -77.17
C LYS A 36 -37.17 -35.49 -77.39
N ILE A 37 -36.67 -35.26 -78.60
CA ILE A 37 -36.01 -34.01 -78.97
C ILE A 37 -36.99 -32.83 -78.86
N ASP A 38 -38.25 -32.99 -79.29
CA ASP A 38 -39.28 -31.94 -79.17
C ASP A 38 -39.57 -31.58 -77.70
N GLU A 39 -39.64 -32.59 -76.81
CA GLU A 39 -39.79 -32.37 -75.37
C GLU A 39 -38.60 -31.58 -74.78
N LEU A 40 -37.38 -31.91 -75.20
CA LEU A 40 -36.17 -31.20 -74.77
C LEU A 40 -36.15 -29.75 -75.28
N ILE A 41 -36.61 -29.50 -76.51
CA ILE A 41 -36.75 -28.14 -77.05
C ILE A 41 -37.73 -27.32 -76.23
N LYS A 42 -38.87 -27.90 -75.82
CA LYS A 42 -39.85 -27.23 -74.94
C LYS A 42 -39.28 -26.91 -73.56
N GLN A 43 -38.46 -27.80 -73.00
CA GLN A 43 -37.77 -27.55 -71.73
C GLN A 43 -36.76 -26.38 -71.84
N LEU A 44 -36.10 -26.22 -72.99
CA LEU A 44 -35.25 -25.05 -73.23
C LEU A 44 -36.06 -23.77 -73.49
N SER A 45 -37.15 -23.84 -74.23
CA SER A 45 -37.79 -22.65 -74.83
C SER A 45 -38.75 -21.88 -73.91
N VAL A 46 -39.37 -22.50 -72.91
CA VAL A 46 -40.53 -21.83 -72.26
C VAL A 46 -40.22 -21.08 -70.96
N GLU A 47 -39.27 -21.46 -70.11
CA GLU A 47 -39.14 -20.72 -68.82
C GLU A 47 -37.72 -20.67 -68.24
N LYS A 48 -36.88 -21.67 -68.49
CA LYS A 48 -35.59 -21.82 -67.78
C LYS A 48 -34.49 -20.90 -68.29
N TYR A 49 -34.38 -20.69 -69.61
CA TYR A 49 -33.40 -19.77 -70.18
C TYR A 49 -33.70 -18.31 -69.81
N ARG A 50 -34.99 -17.95 -69.79
CA ARG A 50 -35.47 -16.62 -69.41
C ARG A 50 -35.26 -16.29 -67.93
N GLN A 51 -35.29 -17.29 -67.05
CA GLN A 51 -35.03 -17.10 -65.60
C GLN A 51 -33.54 -16.96 -65.28
N ILE A 52 -32.65 -17.63 -66.01
CA ILE A 52 -31.20 -17.59 -65.76
C ILE A 52 -30.55 -16.33 -66.36
N HIS A 53 -31.07 -15.78 -67.47
CA HIS A 53 -30.40 -14.69 -68.19
C HIS A 53 -31.07 -13.31 -68.13
N LYS A 54 -32.18 -13.14 -67.39
CA LYS A 54 -32.80 -11.82 -67.18
C LYS A 54 -31.95 -10.83 -66.40
N LEU A 55 -30.84 -11.27 -65.80
CA LEU A 55 -29.93 -10.42 -65.03
C LEU A 55 -28.69 -9.98 -65.82
N VAL A 56 -28.38 -10.56 -66.99
CA VAL A 56 -27.05 -10.34 -67.60
C VAL A 56 -27.04 -10.07 -69.12
N ILE A 57 -27.98 -10.56 -69.94
CA ILE A 57 -27.81 -10.48 -71.41
C ILE A 57 -28.99 -9.75 -72.11
N LYS A 58 -28.67 -8.65 -72.81
CA LYS A 58 -29.59 -7.90 -73.67
C LYS A 58 -29.64 -8.56 -75.06
N ASP A 59 -30.76 -9.21 -75.35
CA ASP A 59 -31.16 -9.70 -76.69
C ASP A 59 -30.30 -10.82 -77.30
N ASP A 60 -30.50 -12.04 -76.79
CA ASP A 60 -29.87 -13.23 -77.35
C ASP A 60 -30.70 -13.84 -78.51
N LYS A 61 -30.69 -13.11 -79.64
CA LYS A 61 -31.43 -13.48 -80.86
C LYS A 61 -30.89 -14.77 -81.49
N ASP A 62 -29.60 -15.03 -81.36
CA ASP A 62 -28.93 -16.14 -82.05
C ASP A 62 -29.22 -17.49 -81.37
N VAL A 63 -29.22 -17.54 -80.03
CA VAL A 63 -29.61 -18.75 -79.28
C VAL A 63 -31.08 -19.10 -79.51
N ASN A 64 -31.98 -18.12 -79.44
CA ASN A 64 -33.41 -18.34 -79.71
C ASN A 64 -33.67 -18.73 -81.17
N SER A 65 -32.94 -18.15 -82.12
CA SER A 65 -33.00 -18.51 -83.54
C SER A 65 -32.56 -19.97 -83.74
N GLY A 66 -31.44 -20.38 -83.12
CA GLY A 66 -30.96 -21.76 -83.20
C GLY A 66 -31.91 -22.78 -82.57
N ILE A 67 -32.51 -22.48 -81.41
CA ILE A 67 -33.53 -23.36 -80.80
C ILE A 67 -34.75 -23.49 -81.73
N LYS A 68 -35.20 -22.38 -82.34
CA LYS A 68 -36.31 -22.38 -83.29
C LYS A 68 -35.99 -23.18 -84.54
N GLU A 69 -34.78 -23.06 -85.07
CA GLU A 69 -34.31 -23.80 -86.25
C GLU A 69 -34.23 -25.31 -85.97
N ILE A 70 -33.69 -25.72 -84.82
CA ILE A 70 -33.74 -27.12 -84.36
C ILE A 70 -35.18 -27.61 -84.27
N GLY A 71 -36.10 -26.78 -83.74
CA GLY A 71 -37.54 -27.10 -83.70
C GLY A 71 -38.15 -27.33 -85.08
N ILE A 72 -37.83 -26.49 -86.06
CA ILE A 72 -38.30 -26.64 -87.44
C ILE A 72 -37.77 -27.92 -88.07
N ILE A 73 -36.47 -28.20 -87.94
CA ILE A 73 -35.85 -29.40 -88.49
C ILE A 73 -36.42 -30.66 -87.84
N ASN A 74 -36.56 -30.65 -86.51
CA ASN A 74 -37.14 -31.77 -85.76
C ASN A 74 -38.60 -32.03 -86.14
N HIS A 75 -39.39 -30.97 -86.38
CA HIS A 75 -40.74 -31.09 -86.90
C HIS A 75 -40.77 -31.70 -88.31
N ASN A 76 -39.86 -31.28 -89.19
CA ASN A 76 -39.74 -31.85 -90.54
C ASN A 76 -39.33 -33.32 -90.51
N LEU A 77 -38.45 -33.72 -89.58
CA LEU A 77 -38.10 -35.12 -89.34
C LEU A 77 -39.32 -35.94 -88.91
N LEU A 78 -40.14 -35.41 -88.00
CA LEU A 78 -41.37 -36.07 -87.57
C LEU A 78 -42.34 -36.27 -88.73
N LEU A 79 -42.54 -35.23 -89.54
CA LEU A 79 -43.40 -35.28 -90.73
C LEU A 79 -42.91 -36.31 -91.75
N GLY A 80 -41.60 -36.32 -92.04
CA GLY A 80 -41.01 -37.26 -92.98
C GLY A 80 -41.07 -38.71 -92.49
N LEU A 81 -40.80 -38.97 -91.20
CA LEU A 81 -40.92 -40.32 -90.62
C LEU A 81 -42.37 -40.82 -90.64
N ASN A 82 -43.34 -39.96 -90.32
CA ASN A 82 -44.76 -40.29 -90.44
C ASN A 82 -45.15 -40.61 -91.89
N LYS A 83 -44.58 -39.88 -92.86
CA LYS A 83 -44.80 -40.14 -94.29
C LYS A 83 -44.17 -41.46 -94.74
N ILE A 84 -42.97 -41.81 -94.26
CA ILE A 84 -42.35 -43.14 -94.47
C ILE A 84 -43.26 -44.22 -93.90
N ASN A 85 -43.76 -44.07 -92.68
CA ASN A 85 -44.69 -45.01 -92.06
C ASN A 85 -45.96 -45.24 -92.90
N LYS A 86 -46.52 -44.16 -93.48
CA LYS A 86 -47.67 -44.24 -94.39
C LYS A 86 -47.30 -44.94 -95.70
N LEU A 87 -46.17 -44.59 -96.31
CA LEU A 87 -45.69 -45.21 -97.55
C LEU A 87 -45.43 -46.71 -97.35
N LEU A 88 -44.87 -47.11 -96.22
CA LEU A 88 -44.67 -48.52 -95.86
C LEU A 88 -46.02 -49.27 -95.76
N ALA A 89 -47.04 -48.65 -95.17
CA ALA A 89 -48.38 -49.23 -95.11
C ALA A 89 -49.03 -49.36 -96.50
N ASP A 90 -48.89 -48.34 -97.35
CA ASP A 90 -49.37 -48.37 -98.74
C ASP A 90 -48.62 -49.42 -99.58
N LEU A 91 -47.31 -49.57 -99.35
CA LEU A 91 -46.47 -50.56 -100.01
C LEU A 91 -46.89 -51.99 -99.63
N ASP A 92 -47.16 -52.23 -98.34
CA ASP A 92 -47.62 -53.52 -97.83
C ASP A 92 -48.98 -53.92 -98.43
N LEU A 93 -49.89 -52.95 -98.59
CA LEU A 93 -51.18 -53.15 -99.26
C LEU A 93 -51.00 -53.48 -100.76
N VAL A 94 -50.09 -52.79 -101.46
CA VAL A 94 -49.81 -53.04 -102.88
C VAL A 94 -49.13 -54.39 -103.07
N ASP A 95 -48.12 -54.73 -102.26
CA ASP A 95 -47.46 -56.05 -102.31
C ASP A 95 -48.45 -57.18 -102.03
N THR A 96 -49.36 -57.01 -101.06
CA THR A 96 -50.45 -57.97 -100.80
C THR A 96 -51.34 -58.17 -102.03
N ASN A 97 -51.71 -57.08 -102.72
CA ASN A 97 -52.51 -57.15 -103.94
C ASN A 97 -51.75 -57.81 -105.10
N ILE A 98 -50.45 -57.51 -105.25
CA ILE A 98 -49.60 -58.14 -106.27
C ILE A 98 -49.49 -59.63 -105.99
N LYS A 99 -49.21 -60.06 -104.76
CA LYS A 99 -49.17 -61.48 -104.35
C LYS A 99 -50.50 -62.19 -104.63
N LYS A 100 -51.63 -61.52 -104.43
CA LYS A 100 -52.98 -62.08 -104.72
C LYS A 100 -53.24 -62.23 -106.22
N GLN A 101 -52.80 -61.29 -107.06
CA GLN A 101 -53.08 -61.30 -108.51
C GLN A 101 -52.02 -62.05 -109.34
N SER A 102 -50.80 -62.20 -108.82
CA SER A 102 -49.69 -62.89 -109.50
C SER A 102 -50.05 -64.30 -109.99
N PRO A 103 -50.72 -65.18 -109.20
CA PRO A 103 -51.03 -66.54 -109.66
C PRO A 103 -51.91 -66.58 -110.91
N ALA A 104 -52.86 -65.63 -111.01
CA ALA A 104 -53.73 -65.52 -112.17
C ALA A 104 -52.94 -65.10 -113.43
N LEU A 105 -52.03 -64.13 -113.30
CA LEU A 105 -51.14 -63.72 -114.39
C LEU A 105 -50.20 -64.86 -114.82
N ILE A 106 -49.53 -65.52 -113.86
CA ILE A 106 -48.62 -66.65 -114.12
C ILE A 106 -49.36 -67.75 -114.88
N SER A 107 -50.59 -68.07 -114.47
CA SER A 107 -51.44 -69.07 -115.14
C SER A 107 -51.85 -68.63 -116.54
N ALA A 108 -52.25 -67.36 -116.72
CA ALA A 108 -52.65 -66.81 -118.02
C ALA A 108 -51.47 -66.78 -119.01
N PHE A 109 -50.28 -66.37 -118.57
CA PHE A 109 -49.06 -66.37 -119.39
C PHE A 109 -48.66 -67.79 -119.79
N LYS A 110 -48.64 -68.76 -118.86
CA LYS A 110 -48.32 -70.16 -119.19
C LYS A 110 -49.25 -70.73 -120.26
N LYS A 111 -50.56 -70.42 -120.19
CA LYS A 111 -51.52 -70.86 -121.21
C LYS A 111 -51.29 -70.18 -122.56
N PHE A 112 -50.95 -68.89 -122.55
CA PHE A 112 -50.61 -68.15 -123.76
C PHE A 112 -49.31 -68.66 -124.41
N ASP A 113 -48.24 -68.86 -123.64
CA ASP A 113 -46.95 -69.41 -124.10
C ASP A 113 -47.09 -70.80 -124.71
N LYS A 114 -47.85 -71.69 -124.07
CA LYS A 114 -48.11 -73.04 -124.61
C LYS A 114 -48.90 -73.01 -125.93
N SER A 115 -49.61 -71.91 -126.20
CA SER A 115 -50.45 -71.77 -127.39
C SER A 115 -49.71 -71.12 -128.57
N LYS A 116 -48.50 -70.55 -128.38
CA LYS A 116 -47.82 -69.73 -129.39
C LYS A 116 -47.60 -70.43 -130.74
N ASP A 117 -47.09 -71.66 -130.73
CA ASP A 117 -46.77 -72.40 -131.96
C ASP A 117 -48.05 -72.79 -132.71
N LYS A 118 -49.11 -73.10 -131.97
CA LYS A 118 -50.44 -73.42 -132.52
C LYS A 118 -51.09 -72.19 -133.14
N ILE A 119 -50.98 -71.04 -132.47
CA ILE A 119 -51.47 -69.74 -132.95
C ILE A 119 -50.74 -69.39 -134.26
N TYR A 120 -49.41 -69.43 -134.25
CA TYR A 120 -48.60 -69.13 -135.44
C TYR A 120 -48.95 -70.06 -136.61
N GLY A 121 -48.98 -71.38 -136.37
CA GLY A 121 -49.26 -72.37 -137.40
C GLY A 121 -50.62 -72.17 -138.08
N ARG A 122 -51.66 -71.80 -137.32
CA ARG A 122 -52.98 -71.51 -137.90
C ARG A 122 -53.01 -70.24 -138.73
N ILE A 123 -52.39 -69.16 -138.26
CA ILE A 123 -52.29 -67.90 -139.01
C ILE A 123 -51.51 -68.13 -140.31
N PHE A 124 -50.41 -68.89 -140.23
CA PHE A 124 -49.59 -69.25 -141.38
C PHE A 124 -50.36 -70.08 -142.41
N MET A 125 -51.08 -71.11 -141.98
CA MET A 125 -51.89 -71.94 -142.88
C MET A 125 -52.94 -71.14 -143.64
N MET A 126 -53.69 -70.26 -142.96
CA MET A 126 -54.70 -69.43 -143.64
C MET A 126 -54.08 -68.51 -144.69
N ARG A 127 -52.91 -67.94 -144.39
CA ARG A 127 -52.21 -67.08 -145.35
C ARG A 127 -51.66 -67.87 -146.54
N SER A 128 -51.40 -69.17 -146.38
CA SER A 128 -50.95 -70.06 -147.45
C SER A 128 -52.08 -70.58 -148.34
N LEU A 129 -53.31 -70.66 -147.83
CA LEU A 129 -54.48 -71.21 -148.56
C LEU A 129 -55.16 -70.20 -149.49
N ALA A 130 -54.91 -68.89 -149.35
CA ALA A 130 -55.49 -67.86 -150.22
C ALA A 130 -54.90 -67.82 -151.66
N GLY A 131 -54.15 -68.85 -152.08
CA GLY A 131 -53.68 -68.97 -153.46
C GLY A 131 -53.29 -70.39 -153.83
N SER A 132 -53.97 -70.96 -154.83
CA SER A 132 -53.60 -72.17 -155.59
C SER A 132 -54.01 -71.88 -157.05
N VAL A 133 -53.33 -72.21 -158.15
CA VAL A 133 -52.36 -73.25 -158.56
C VAL A 133 -51.49 -72.65 -159.72
N THR A 134 -50.40 -73.35 -160.10
CA THR A 134 -49.49 -73.21 -161.28
C THR A 134 -48.37 -72.13 -161.29
N GLU A 135 -47.17 -72.63 -161.60
CA GLU A 135 -45.91 -72.01 -162.08
C GLU A 135 -45.06 -71.06 -161.20
N SER A 136 -43.78 -71.47 -161.09
CA SER A 136 -42.57 -70.77 -160.66
C SER A 136 -42.48 -70.24 -159.21
N VAL A 137 -41.40 -70.68 -158.56
CA VAL A 137 -40.92 -70.28 -157.24
C VAL A 137 -40.37 -68.87 -157.32
N ASP A 138 -41.09 -67.89 -156.76
CA ASP A 138 -40.59 -66.54 -156.56
C ASP A 138 -40.01 -66.39 -155.13
N SER A 139 -38.69 -66.19 -155.07
CA SER A 139 -37.89 -66.06 -153.83
C SER A 139 -38.41 -64.95 -152.88
N ALA A 140 -39.11 -63.93 -153.39
CA ALA A 140 -39.65 -62.85 -152.59
C ALA A 140 -40.77 -63.29 -151.61
N LYS A 141 -41.54 -64.33 -151.96
CA LYS A 141 -42.63 -64.82 -151.09
C LYS A 141 -42.11 -65.67 -149.91
N VAL A 142 -40.95 -66.32 -150.06
CA VAL A 142 -40.33 -67.12 -148.98
C VAL A 142 -39.68 -66.22 -147.94
N LYS A 143 -39.01 -65.14 -148.35
CA LYS A 143 -38.40 -64.16 -147.43
C LYS A 143 -39.45 -63.44 -146.57
N LYS A 144 -40.55 -62.97 -147.18
CA LYS A 144 -41.69 -62.38 -146.46
C LYS A 144 -42.37 -63.35 -145.48
N ARG A 145 -42.30 -64.67 -145.72
CA ARG A 145 -42.79 -65.70 -144.79
C ARG A 145 -41.87 -65.90 -143.59
N GLY A 146 -40.55 -65.85 -143.78
CA GLY A 146 -39.56 -65.90 -142.71
C GLY A 146 -39.66 -64.69 -141.77
N GLU A 147 -39.72 -63.48 -142.36
CA GLU A 147 -39.84 -62.21 -141.62
C GLU A 147 -41.12 -62.16 -140.76
N PHE A 148 -42.23 -62.71 -141.25
CA PHE A 148 -43.48 -62.79 -140.48
C PHE A 148 -43.38 -63.75 -139.28
N LYS A 149 -42.70 -64.89 -139.44
CA LYS A 149 -42.42 -65.83 -138.34
C LYS A 149 -41.60 -65.15 -137.26
N GLU A 150 -40.53 -64.51 -137.68
CA GLU A 150 -39.56 -63.88 -136.79
C GLU A 150 -40.22 -62.74 -135.99
N ARG A 151 -40.96 -61.84 -136.66
CA ARG A 151 -41.73 -60.77 -135.98
C ARG A 151 -42.75 -61.30 -134.97
N PHE A 152 -43.45 -62.40 -135.26
CA PHE A 152 -44.41 -62.99 -134.33
C PHE A 152 -43.73 -63.52 -133.06
N PHE A 153 -42.66 -64.31 -133.21
CA PHE A 153 -41.96 -64.87 -132.07
C PHE A 153 -41.16 -63.82 -131.29
N MET A 154 -40.66 -62.77 -131.94
CA MET A 154 -40.06 -61.62 -131.27
C MET A 154 -41.08 -60.92 -130.38
N GLY A 155 -42.28 -60.58 -130.89
CA GLY A 155 -43.32 -59.97 -130.07
C GLY A 155 -43.76 -60.85 -128.89
N PHE A 156 -43.69 -62.18 -129.02
CA PHE A 156 -43.90 -63.10 -127.90
C PHE A 156 -42.77 -63.04 -126.86
N GLN A 157 -41.51 -62.98 -127.30
CA GLN A 157 -40.37 -62.84 -126.39
C GLN A 157 -40.40 -61.51 -125.64
N ASP A 158 -40.86 -60.44 -126.28
CA ASP A 158 -41.08 -59.14 -125.63
C ASP A 158 -42.12 -59.27 -124.52
N TYR A 159 -43.24 -59.96 -124.77
CA TYR A 159 -44.21 -60.27 -123.72
C TYR A 159 -43.65 -61.10 -122.58
N LYS A 160 -42.78 -62.07 -122.89
CA LYS A 160 -42.10 -62.88 -121.87
C LYS A 160 -41.13 -62.04 -121.03
N SER A 161 -40.38 -61.14 -121.66
CA SER A 161 -39.46 -60.22 -120.98
C SER A 161 -40.23 -59.27 -120.05
N ILE A 162 -41.35 -58.72 -120.53
CA ILE A 162 -42.26 -57.88 -119.72
C ILE A 162 -42.80 -58.69 -118.54
N TYR A 163 -43.29 -59.90 -118.77
CA TYR A 163 -43.79 -60.78 -117.72
C TYR A 163 -42.70 -61.10 -116.67
N ASN A 164 -41.49 -61.46 -117.09
CA ASN A 164 -40.39 -61.73 -116.16
C ASN A 164 -40.02 -60.48 -115.35
N SER A 165 -40.02 -59.30 -115.97
CA SER A 165 -39.77 -58.03 -115.26
C SER A 165 -40.79 -57.78 -114.15
N LEU A 166 -42.05 -58.15 -114.38
CA LEU A 166 -43.15 -57.96 -113.43
C LEU A 166 -43.19 -58.99 -112.29
N ILE A 167 -42.58 -60.17 -112.45
CA ILE A 167 -42.60 -61.23 -111.45
C ILE A 167 -41.26 -61.35 -110.72
N GLU A 168 -40.15 -61.39 -111.46
CA GLU A 168 -38.81 -61.71 -110.94
C GLU A 168 -37.99 -60.47 -110.58
N SER A 169 -38.24 -59.33 -111.22
CA SER A 169 -37.47 -58.08 -111.02
C SER A 169 -38.30 -56.94 -110.40
N ARG A 170 -39.30 -57.29 -109.58
CA ARG A 170 -40.17 -56.33 -108.88
C ARG A 170 -39.37 -55.34 -108.04
N GLY A 171 -39.87 -54.10 -107.97
CA GLY A 171 -39.25 -53.03 -107.17
C GLY A 171 -37.92 -52.48 -107.71
N THR A 172 -37.40 -52.98 -108.83
CA THR A 172 -36.15 -52.51 -109.44
C THR A 172 -36.39 -51.52 -110.58
N ALA A 173 -35.37 -50.77 -111.00
CA ALA A 173 -35.47 -49.86 -112.14
C ALA A 173 -35.93 -50.54 -113.45
N ASN A 174 -35.75 -51.87 -113.56
CA ASN A 174 -36.18 -52.66 -114.71
C ASN A 174 -37.70 -52.64 -114.93
N VAL A 175 -38.52 -52.21 -113.97
CA VAL A 175 -39.96 -52.09 -114.17
C VAL A 175 -40.43 -50.71 -114.65
N ALA A 176 -39.56 -49.69 -114.61
CA ALA A 176 -39.95 -48.29 -114.83
C ALA A 176 -40.56 -48.01 -116.22
N ASP A 177 -40.01 -48.65 -117.26
CA ASP A 177 -40.41 -48.48 -118.65
C ASP A 177 -41.37 -49.59 -119.14
N VAL A 178 -41.79 -50.50 -118.26
CA VAL A 178 -42.56 -51.70 -118.64
C VAL A 178 -43.88 -51.34 -119.31
N LYS A 179 -44.55 -50.25 -118.89
CA LYS A 179 -45.79 -49.79 -119.54
C LYS A 179 -45.58 -49.40 -121.00
N GLU A 180 -44.44 -48.77 -121.29
CA GLU A 180 -44.09 -48.29 -122.62
C GLU A 180 -43.62 -49.45 -123.51
N ARG A 181 -42.79 -50.35 -122.96
CA ARG A 181 -42.42 -51.62 -123.61
C ARG A 181 -43.67 -52.46 -123.92
N TYR A 182 -44.60 -52.56 -122.98
CA TYR A 182 -45.88 -53.26 -123.18
C TYR A 182 -46.73 -52.59 -124.25
N LYS A 183 -46.88 -51.26 -124.24
CA LYS A 183 -47.67 -50.56 -125.25
C LYS A 183 -47.12 -50.78 -126.66
N LYS A 184 -45.80 -50.68 -126.83
CA LYS A 184 -45.14 -50.95 -128.12
C LYS A 184 -45.32 -52.39 -128.55
N SER A 185 -44.99 -53.34 -127.68
CA SER A 185 -45.13 -54.78 -127.96
C SER A 185 -46.58 -55.16 -128.25
N HIS A 186 -47.55 -54.58 -127.52
CA HIS A 186 -48.98 -54.82 -127.73
C HIS A 186 -49.50 -54.24 -129.04
N GLN A 187 -49.07 -53.04 -129.44
CA GLN A 187 -49.43 -52.48 -130.74
C GLN A 187 -48.86 -53.30 -131.90
N GLU A 188 -47.60 -53.70 -131.81
CA GLU A 188 -46.96 -54.54 -132.82
C GLU A 188 -47.61 -55.93 -132.89
N PHE A 189 -47.99 -56.49 -131.74
CA PHE A 189 -48.65 -57.80 -131.67
C PHE A 189 -50.13 -57.75 -132.08
N ASP A 190 -50.78 -56.58 -132.00
CA ASP A 190 -52.18 -56.39 -132.38
C ASP A 190 -52.42 -56.64 -133.88
N GLU A 191 -51.41 -56.40 -134.73
CA GLU A 191 -51.45 -56.79 -136.14
C GLU A 191 -51.67 -58.31 -136.30
N PHE A 192 -51.03 -59.12 -135.45
CA PHE A 192 -51.22 -60.57 -135.44
C PHE A 192 -52.55 -60.95 -134.80
N TYR A 193 -52.96 -60.25 -133.73
CA TYR A 193 -54.22 -60.50 -133.05
C TYR A 193 -55.44 -60.36 -133.98
N LYS A 194 -55.44 -59.39 -134.91
CA LYS A 194 -56.50 -59.22 -135.91
C LYS A 194 -56.68 -60.45 -136.82
N LEU A 195 -55.66 -61.28 -136.96
CA LEU A 195 -55.70 -62.52 -137.74
C LEU A 195 -56.25 -63.72 -136.94
N PHE A 196 -56.54 -63.55 -135.64
CA PHE A 196 -57.06 -64.63 -134.80
C PHE A 196 -58.55 -64.83 -135.11
N LYS A 197 -58.87 -65.82 -135.96
CA LYS A 197 -60.26 -66.21 -136.25
C LYS A 197 -60.85 -67.22 -135.24
N VAL A 198 -60.05 -67.69 -134.29
CA VAL A 198 -60.43 -68.77 -133.36
C VAL A 198 -60.62 -68.19 -131.97
N ASP A 199 -61.84 -68.28 -131.46
CA ASP A 199 -62.23 -67.67 -130.18
C ASP A 199 -61.38 -68.13 -128.99
N VAL A 200 -60.98 -69.40 -128.95
CA VAL A 200 -60.18 -69.94 -127.83
C VAL A 200 -58.83 -69.22 -127.69
N TYR A 201 -58.13 -68.96 -128.80
CA TYR A 201 -56.83 -68.28 -128.77
C TYR A 201 -56.98 -66.79 -128.56
N LYS A 202 -58.03 -66.19 -129.13
CA LYS A 202 -58.39 -64.79 -128.90
C LYS A 202 -58.67 -64.53 -127.42
N LYS A 203 -59.45 -65.41 -126.77
CA LYS A 203 -59.74 -65.37 -125.34
C LYS A 203 -58.49 -65.61 -124.48
N THR A 204 -57.59 -66.50 -124.90
CA THR A 204 -56.33 -66.77 -124.17
C THR A 204 -55.40 -65.56 -124.20
N TYR A 205 -55.23 -64.92 -125.36
CA TYR A 205 -54.48 -63.67 -125.49
C TYR A 205 -55.11 -62.56 -124.66
N ASN A 206 -56.41 -62.30 -124.83
CA ASN A 206 -57.11 -61.24 -124.09
C ASN A 206 -57.04 -61.45 -122.57
N ASN A 207 -57.18 -62.68 -122.09
CA ASN A 207 -57.05 -62.97 -120.67
C ASN A 207 -55.63 -62.68 -120.16
N PHE A 208 -54.59 -63.09 -120.91
CA PHE A 208 -53.22 -62.78 -120.56
C PHE A 208 -52.95 -61.28 -120.59
N THR A 209 -53.31 -60.57 -121.67
CA THR A 209 -53.05 -59.13 -121.78
C THR A 209 -53.84 -58.31 -120.76
N ASN A 210 -55.08 -58.70 -120.44
CA ASN A 210 -55.87 -58.05 -119.39
C ASN A 210 -55.25 -58.27 -118.01
N SER A 211 -54.89 -59.50 -117.65
CA SER A 211 -54.18 -59.78 -116.40
C SER A 211 -52.81 -59.11 -116.37
N LEU A 212 -52.10 -59.03 -117.49
CA LEU A 212 -50.78 -58.38 -117.58
C LEU A 212 -50.92 -56.88 -117.38
N THR A 213 -51.91 -56.23 -117.98
CA THR A 213 -52.16 -54.78 -117.84
C THR A 213 -52.47 -54.43 -116.39
N GLN A 214 -53.37 -55.18 -115.74
CA GLN A 214 -53.69 -54.98 -114.32
C GLN A 214 -52.45 -55.13 -113.44
N HIS A 215 -51.59 -56.11 -113.74
CA HIS A 215 -50.37 -56.33 -112.99
C HIS A 215 -49.30 -55.26 -113.22
N ILE A 216 -49.18 -54.76 -114.46
CA ILE A 216 -48.29 -53.65 -114.82
C ILE A 216 -48.62 -52.43 -113.96
N ASP A 217 -49.89 -52.05 -113.86
CA ASP A 217 -50.28 -50.88 -113.08
C ASP A 217 -49.99 -51.06 -111.57
N LEU A 218 -50.15 -52.28 -111.03
CA LEU A 218 -49.81 -52.56 -109.64
C LEU A 218 -48.30 -52.54 -109.36
N VAL A 219 -47.49 -53.18 -110.21
CA VAL A 219 -46.03 -53.22 -110.04
C VAL A 219 -45.41 -51.84 -110.30
N LEU A 220 -45.96 -51.04 -111.21
CA LEU A 220 -45.55 -49.64 -111.38
C LEU A 220 -45.92 -48.78 -110.17
N LYS A 221 -47.08 -49.02 -109.57
CA LYS A 221 -47.46 -48.36 -108.32
C LYS A 221 -46.51 -48.74 -107.18
N GLU A 222 -46.15 -50.02 -107.06
CA GLU A 222 -45.13 -50.50 -106.11
C GLU A 222 -43.78 -49.82 -106.35
N TYR A 223 -43.31 -49.76 -107.60
CA TYR A 223 -42.05 -49.10 -107.95
C TYR A 223 -42.06 -47.60 -107.63
N SER A 224 -43.15 -46.90 -107.93
CA SER A 224 -43.31 -45.48 -107.57
C SER A 224 -43.27 -45.29 -106.05
N LEU A 225 -43.97 -46.12 -105.29
CA LEU A 225 -43.98 -46.07 -103.82
C LEU A 225 -42.60 -46.35 -103.22
N LEU A 226 -41.86 -47.33 -103.75
CA LEU A 226 -40.47 -47.60 -103.33
C LEU A 226 -39.53 -46.45 -103.63
N LYS A 227 -39.67 -45.82 -104.80
CA LYS A 227 -38.90 -44.63 -105.18
C LYS A 227 -39.19 -43.48 -104.21
N ASP A 228 -40.47 -43.24 -103.91
CA ASP A 228 -40.88 -42.21 -102.96
C ASP A 228 -40.39 -42.52 -101.55
N LEU A 229 -40.47 -43.79 -101.10
CA LEU A 229 -39.96 -44.24 -99.81
C LEU A 229 -38.46 -43.93 -99.69
N ASN A 230 -37.66 -44.33 -100.68
CA ASN A 230 -36.22 -44.06 -100.70
C ASN A 230 -35.90 -42.56 -100.72
N PHE A 231 -36.65 -41.77 -101.48
CA PHE A 231 -36.51 -40.31 -101.47
C PHE A 231 -36.76 -39.73 -100.06
N ASN A 232 -37.83 -40.14 -99.39
CA ASN A 232 -38.13 -39.64 -98.04
C ASN A 232 -37.13 -40.14 -96.99
N ILE A 233 -36.59 -41.37 -97.10
CA ILE A 233 -35.52 -41.84 -96.21
C ILE A 233 -34.25 -40.98 -96.39
N ASN A 234 -33.88 -40.65 -97.63
CA ASN A 234 -32.74 -39.77 -97.89
C ASN A 234 -32.96 -38.35 -97.33
N GLU A 235 -34.16 -37.79 -97.49
CA GLU A 235 -34.53 -36.51 -96.88
C GLU A 235 -34.44 -36.55 -95.35
N ILE A 236 -34.87 -37.62 -94.70
CA ILE A 236 -34.69 -37.82 -93.25
C ILE A 236 -33.21 -37.85 -92.87
N ASN A 237 -32.37 -38.56 -93.63
CA ASN A 237 -30.94 -38.62 -93.38
C ASN A 237 -30.26 -37.26 -93.52
N ASN A 238 -30.66 -36.46 -94.52
CA ASN A 238 -30.17 -35.09 -94.71
C ASN A 238 -30.62 -34.19 -93.57
N ASN A 239 -31.92 -34.18 -93.24
CA ASN A 239 -32.46 -33.39 -92.13
C ASN A 239 -31.84 -33.78 -90.79
N ASN A 240 -31.53 -35.06 -90.56
CA ASN A 240 -30.86 -35.51 -89.35
C ASN A 240 -29.39 -35.03 -89.29
N THR A 241 -28.71 -34.96 -90.44
CA THR A 241 -27.35 -34.40 -90.53
C THR A 241 -27.38 -32.90 -90.24
N THR A 242 -28.32 -32.17 -90.85
CA THR A 242 -28.54 -30.74 -90.57
C THR A 242 -28.89 -30.51 -89.10
N LEU A 243 -29.78 -31.33 -88.52
CA LEU A 243 -30.12 -31.27 -87.09
C LEU A 243 -28.88 -31.42 -86.22
N GLY A 244 -27.99 -32.36 -86.57
CA GLY A 244 -26.71 -32.54 -85.88
C GLY A 244 -25.84 -31.29 -85.90
N SER A 245 -25.60 -30.71 -87.09
CA SER A 245 -24.81 -29.49 -87.23
C SER A 245 -25.45 -28.28 -86.54
N THR A 246 -26.78 -28.13 -86.59
CA THR A 246 -27.47 -27.00 -85.92
C THR A 246 -27.41 -27.15 -84.39
N ILE A 247 -27.52 -28.37 -83.85
CA ILE A 247 -27.32 -28.64 -82.42
C ILE A 247 -25.88 -28.31 -81.99
N GLU A 248 -24.88 -28.61 -82.83
CA GLU A 248 -23.47 -28.33 -82.55
C GLU A 248 -23.16 -26.83 -82.59
N ASN A 249 -23.61 -26.13 -83.64
CA ASN A 249 -23.47 -24.68 -83.75
C ASN A 249 -24.16 -23.93 -82.60
N LEU A 250 -25.36 -24.36 -82.19
CA LEU A 250 -26.03 -23.78 -81.03
C LEU A 250 -25.22 -23.98 -79.74
N GLY A 251 -24.55 -25.12 -79.59
CA GLY A 251 -23.64 -25.37 -78.48
C GLY A 251 -22.45 -24.42 -78.46
N GLU A 252 -21.84 -24.14 -79.61
CA GLU A 252 -20.74 -23.17 -79.73
C GLU A 252 -21.17 -21.74 -79.42
N VAL A 253 -22.34 -21.31 -79.92
CA VAL A 253 -22.89 -19.97 -79.63
C VAL A 253 -23.16 -19.80 -78.14
N VAL A 254 -23.81 -20.79 -77.50
CA VAL A 254 -24.09 -20.75 -76.05
C VAL A 254 -22.80 -20.71 -75.22
N ASN A 255 -21.77 -21.46 -75.60
CA ASN A 255 -20.48 -21.43 -74.91
C ASN A 255 -19.75 -20.09 -75.10
N THR A 256 -19.78 -19.54 -76.32
CA THR A 256 -19.14 -18.24 -76.62
C THR A 256 -19.83 -17.10 -75.86
N GLU A 257 -21.15 -17.13 -75.75
CA GLU A 257 -21.90 -16.11 -75.01
C GLU A 257 -21.73 -16.25 -73.49
N TYR A 258 -21.58 -17.49 -72.99
CA TYR A 258 -21.18 -17.75 -71.61
C TYR A 258 -19.79 -17.17 -71.30
N ASP A 259 -18.82 -17.38 -72.18
CA ASP A 259 -17.46 -16.85 -72.02
C ASP A 259 -17.43 -15.31 -72.12
N LYS A 260 -18.15 -14.71 -73.08
CA LYS A 260 -18.28 -13.24 -73.16
C LYS A 260 -18.98 -12.64 -71.95
N SER A 261 -20.05 -13.26 -71.47
CA SER A 261 -20.77 -12.79 -70.28
C SER A 261 -19.91 -12.91 -69.02
N SER A 262 -19.07 -13.95 -68.94
CA SER A 262 -18.05 -14.09 -67.89
C SER A 262 -16.98 -13.00 -68.00
N ASP A 263 -16.49 -12.70 -69.20
CA ASP A 263 -15.46 -11.68 -69.41
C ASP A 263 -15.97 -10.25 -69.18
N ASP A 264 -17.21 -9.92 -69.57
CA ASP A 264 -17.84 -8.62 -69.29
C ASP A 264 -18.13 -8.44 -67.78
N LEU A 265 -18.54 -9.50 -67.08
CA LEU A 265 -18.65 -9.50 -65.62
C LEU A 265 -17.26 -9.32 -64.97
N VAL A 266 -16.22 -9.96 -65.48
CA VAL A 266 -14.85 -9.78 -64.97
C VAL A 266 -14.34 -8.36 -65.24
N SER A 267 -14.65 -7.76 -66.38
CA SER A 267 -14.29 -6.39 -66.74
C SER A 267 -15.00 -5.33 -65.88
N GLU A 268 -16.32 -5.44 -65.67
CA GLU A 268 -17.07 -4.59 -64.75
C GLU A 268 -16.64 -4.80 -63.30
N VAL A 269 -16.40 -6.07 -62.89
CA VAL A 269 -15.84 -6.37 -61.57
C VAL A 269 -14.43 -5.81 -61.45
N GLN A 270 -13.61 -5.76 -62.49
CA GLN A 270 -12.24 -5.26 -62.41
C GLN A 270 -12.19 -3.71 -62.38
N GLN A 271 -13.06 -3.01 -63.11
CA GLN A 271 -13.27 -1.57 -62.93
C GLN A 271 -13.88 -1.24 -61.57
N PHE A 272 -14.87 -2.02 -61.12
CA PHE A 272 -15.44 -1.91 -59.77
C PHE A 272 -14.38 -2.17 -58.70
N VAL A 273 -13.54 -3.20 -58.86
CA VAL A 273 -12.43 -3.52 -57.97
C VAL A 273 -11.39 -2.42 -57.99
N TRP A 274 -11.04 -1.80 -59.12
CA TRP A 274 -10.11 -0.66 -59.16
C TRP A 274 -10.68 0.61 -58.52
N ILE A 275 -11.95 0.93 -58.74
CA ILE A 275 -12.63 2.06 -58.06
C ILE A 275 -12.71 1.80 -56.55
N VAL A 276 -13.10 0.58 -56.15
CA VAL A 276 -13.10 0.16 -54.76
C VAL A 276 -11.68 0.14 -54.20
N LEU A 277 -10.64 -0.28 -54.93
CA LEU A 277 -9.24 -0.23 -54.48
C LEU A 277 -8.78 1.20 -54.28
N VAL A 278 -9.09 2.12 -55.18
CA VAL A 278 -8.73 3.54 -55.03
C VAL A 278 -9.50 4.16 -53.86
N ILE A 279 -10.80 3.90 -53.70
CA ILE A 279 -11.58 4.35 -52.54
C ILE A 279 -11.09 3.68 -51.25
N THR A 280 -10.66 2.42 -51.29
CA THR A 280 -10.13 1.68 -50.14
C THR A 280 -8.73 2.15 -49.78
N VAL A 281 -7.89 2.51 -50.76
CA VAL A 281 -6.56 3.09 -50.55
C VAL A 281 -6.68 4.54 -50.08
N ILE A 282 -7.56 5.35 -50.66
CA ILE A 282 -7.86 6.69 -50.15
C ILE A 282 -8.51 6.59 -48.76
N GLY A 283 -9.41 5.64 -48.54
CA GLY A 283 -10.02 5.35 -47.24
C GLY A 283 -9.00 4.84 -46.21
N LEU A 284 -8.00 4.06 -46.63
CA LEU A 284 -6.87 3.62 -45.82
C LEU A 284 -5.92 4.77 -45.52
N LEU A 285 -5.63 5.63 -46.49
CA LEU A 285 -4.78 6.81 -46.32
C LEU A 285 -5.47 7.85 -45.43
N ILE A 286 -6.77 8.07 -45.61
CA ILE A 286 -7.58 8.91 -44.73
C ILE A 286 -7.67 8.25 -43.36
N SER A 287 -7.91 6.94 -43.24
CA SER A 287 -7.93 6.25 -41.93
C SER A 287 -6.55 6.22 -41.26
N LEU A 288 -5.45 6.16 -42.01
CA LEU A 288 -4.09 6.28 -41.51
C LEU A 288 -3.77 7.71 -41.09
N LEU A 289 -4.21 8.71 -41.86
CA LEU A 289 -4.06 10.13 -41.53
C LEU A 289 -4.92 10.51 -40.32
N PHE A 290 -6.17 10.07 -40.28
CA PHE A 290 -7.10 10.27 -39.17
C PHE A 290 -6.65 9.48 -37.96
N GLY A 291 -6.15 8.25 -38.14
CA GLY A 291 -5.52 7.45 -37.11
C GLY A 291 -4.24 8.09 -36.59
N PHE A 292 -3.43 8.72 -37.45
CA PHE A 292 -2.25 9.49 -37.06
C PHE A 292 -2.63 10.79 -36.34
N LEU A 293 -3.69 11.48 -36.76
CA LEU A 293 -4.20 12.69 -36.12
C LEU A 293 -4.83 12.39 -34.75
N VAL A 294 -5.70 11.37 -34.67
CA VAL A 294 -6.28 10.88 -33.40
C VAL A 294 -5.18 10.37 -32.50
N ARG A 295 -4.17 9.67 -33.04
CA ARG A 295 -3.00 9.28 -32.26
C ARG A 295 -2.30 10.50 -31.71
N LYS A 296 -1.96 11.48 -32.54
CA LYS A 296 -1.21 12.66 -32.12
C LYS A 296 -1.99 13.63 -31.22
N SER A 297 -3.30 13.77 -31.40
CA SER A 297 -4.12 14.75 -30.67
C SER A 297 -4.91 14.16 -29.50
N ILE A 298 -5.08 12.83 -29.44
CA ILE A 298 -5.80 12.15 -28.36
C ILE A 298 -4.95 11.05 -27.73
N THR A 299 -4.51 10.05 -28.51
CA THR A 299 -3.86 8.86 -27.94
C THR A 299 -2.51 9.16 -27.30
N ASP A 300 -1.67 10.00 -27.90
CA ASP A 300 -0.33 10.32 -27.39
C ASP A 300 -0.46 11.15 -26.09
N PRO A 301 -1.24 12.26 -26.01
CA PRO A 301 -1.46 12.97 -24.75
C PRO A 301 -2.13 12.11 -23.65
N VAL A 302 -3.07 11.23 -24.02
CA VAL A 302 -3.69 10.30 -23.07
C VAL A 302 -2.69 9.24 -22.60
N ASN A 303 -1.84 8.72 -23.49
CA ASN A 303 -0.76 7.81 -23.10
C ASN A 303 0.27 8.50 -22.22
N ASP A 304 0.63 9.76 -22.48
CA ASP A 304 1.53 10.52 -21.62
C ASP A 304 0.96 10.67 -20.20
N LEU A 305 -0.36 10.93 -20.08
CA LEU A 305 -1.08 10.94 -18.80
C LEU A 305 -1.11 9.56 -18.12
N VAL A 306 -1.34 8.49 -18.88
CA VAL A 306 -1.35 7.10 -18.38
C VAL A 306 0.04 6.67 -17.93
N ASP A 307 1.07 6.95 -18.73
CA ASP A 307 2.46 6.62 -18.44
C ASP A 307 2.94 7.40 -17.22
N MET A 308 2.61 8.68 -17.11
CA MET A 308 2.89 9.47 -15.90
C MET A 308 2.18 8.89 -14.68
N SER A 309 0.89 8.55 -14.80
CA SER A 309 0.12 7.95 -13.69
C SER A 309 0.65 6.57 -13.29
N LYS A 310 1.11 5.77 -14.28
CA LYS A 310 1.72 4.46 -14.06
C LYS A 310 3.10 4.58 -13.42
N ASP A 311 3.89 5.57 -13.81
CA ASP A 311 5.19 5.88 -13.20
C ASP A 311 5.04 6.34 -11.75
N ILE A 312 3.99 7.12 -11.44
CA ILE A 312 3.67 7.51 -10.06
C ILE A 312 3.16 6.32 -9.24
N ALA A 313 2.33 5.45 -9.81
CA ALA A 313 1.69 4.35 -9.08
C ALA A 313 2.52 3.06 -8.98
N GLN A 314 3.38 2.76 -9.95
CA GLN A 314 4.19 1.54 -10.04
C GLN A 314 5.69 1.80 -10.10
N GLY A 315 6.11 3.02 -10.45
CA GLY A 315 7.51 3.43 -10.51
C GLY A 315 8.01 4.01 -9.19
N GLU A 316 8.97 4.93 -9.26
CA GLU A 316 9.62 5.55 -8.08
C GLU A 316 8.82 6.72 -7.49
N GLY A 317 7.53 6.85 -7.80
CA GLY A 317 6.69 7.92 -7.26
C GLY A 317 7.23 9.33 -7.57
N ASP A 318 7.77 9.56 -8.77
CA ASP A 318 8.43 10.81 -9.14
C ASP A 318 7.42 11.94 -9.40
N LEU A 319 7.20 12.75 -8.38
CA LEU A 319 6.31 13.90 -8.39
C LEU A 319 6.97 15.15 -8.98
N THR A 320 8.24 15.10 -9.41
CA THR A 320 8.94 16.22 -10.07
C THR A 320 8.63 16.28 -11.56
N LYS A 321 8.22 15.16 -12.15
CA LYS A 321 7.88 15.07 -13.57
C LYS A 321 6.64 15.89 -13.89
N ARG A 322 6.60 16.45 -15.10
CA ARG A 322 5.48 17.24 -15.62
C ARG A 322 5.14 16.78 -17.02
N ILE A 323 3.84 16.74 -17.31
CA ILE A 323 3.34 16.41 -18.64
C ILE A 323 3.45 17.65 -19.52
N MET A 324 3.98 17.50 -20.73
CA MET A 324 4.08 18.60 -21.67
C MET A 324 2.67 18.98 -22.18
N VAL A 325 2.20 20.18 -21.87
CA VAL A 325 0.88 20.64 -22.33
C VAL A 325 0.96 20.98 -23.81
N SER A 326 0.43 20.10 -24.66
CA SER A 326 0.48 20.22 -26.11
C SER A 326 -0.94 20.38 -26.67
N GLY A 327 -1.47 21.61 -26.65
CA GLY A 327 -2.83 21.90 -27.14
C GLY A 327 -3.56 22.96 -26.32
N LYS A 328 -4.71 23.43 -26.82
CA LYS A 328 -5.67 24.32 -26.10
C LYS A 328 -7.06 23.69 -26.01
N ASP A 329 -7.14 22.37 -26.11
CA ASP A 329 -8.36 21.56 -26.04
C ASP A 329 -8.53 20.97 -24.64
N GLU A 330 -9.57 20.15 -24.45
CA GLU A 330 -9.93 19.55 -23.16
C GLU A 330 -8.80 18.68 -22.58
N LEU A 331 -7.96 18.07 -23.42
CA LEU A 331 -6.80 17.27 -22.98
C LEU A 331 -5.63 18.16 -22.55
N GLY A 332 -5.44 19.32 -23.20
CA GLY A 332 -4.51 20.35 -22.74
C GLY A 332 -4.89 20.93 -21.37
N ASP A 333 -6.19 21.21 -21.15
CA ASP A 333 -6.70 21.64 -19.85
C ASP A 333 -6.55 20.55 -18.79
N LEU A 334 -6.85 19.29 -19.12
CA LEU A 334 -6.65 18.15 -18.21
C LEU A 334 -5.18 17.99 -17.82
N SER A 335 -4.26 18.10 -18.78
CA SER A 335 -2.81 18.04 -18.52
C SER A 335 -2.35 19.17 -17.61
N THR A 336 -2.93 20.37 -17.77
CA THR A 336 -2.65 21.53 -16.91
C THR A 336 -3.12 21.28 -15.47
N TRP A 337 -4.37 20.83 -15.29
CA TRP A 337 -4.91 20.50 -13.96
C TRP A 337 -4.19 19.32 -13.31
N PHE A 338 -3.78 18.32 -14.09
CA PHE A 338 -2.97 17.21 -13.60
C PHE A 338 -1.60 17.67 -13.12
N ASN A 339 -0.92 18.54 -13.87
CA ASN A 339 0.34 19.15 -13.43
C ASN A 339 0.16 19.97 -12.14
N MET A 340 -0.91 20.76 -12.01
CA MET A 340 -1.21 21.48 -10.75
C MET A 340 -1.49 20.53 -9.58
N PHE A 341 -2.14 19.40 -9.83
CA PHE A 341 -2.34 18.35 -8.84
C PHE A 341 -1.02 17.73 -8.38
N LEU A 342 -0.13 17.38 -9.33
CA LEU A 342 1.21 16.89 -9.02
C LEU A 342 2.04 17.91 -8.24
N GLU A 343 1.95 19.20 -8.60
CA GLU A 343 2.65 20.27 -7.88
C GLU A 343 2.16 20.39 -6.44
N ARG A 344 0.85 20.32 -6.19
CA ARG A 344 0.29 20.29 -4.83
C ARG A 344 0.72 19.06 -4.03
N LEU A 345 0.74 17.89 -4.66
CA LEU A 345 1.21 16.65 -4.02
C LEU A 345 2.71 16.72 -3.68
N ASN A 346 3.52 17.18 -4.62
CA ASN A 346 4.96 17.41 -4.43
C ASN A 346 5.22 18.33 -3.23
N ASN A 347 4.53 19.47 -3.18
CA ASN A 347 4.67 20.41 -2.07
C ASN A 347 4.22 19.82 -0.72
N MET A 348 3.12 19.07 -0.71
CA MET A 348 2.61 18.42 0.51
C MET A 348 3.57 17.34 1.02
N VAL A 349 4.05 16.46 0.14
CA VAL A 349 5.02 15.42 0.51
C VAL A 349 6.34 16.04 0.96
N SER A 350 6.80 17.12 0.31
CA SER A 350 7.99 17.87 0.71
C SER A 350 7.84 18.52 2.10
N GLU A 351 6.70 19.16 2.39
CA GLU A 351 6.42 19.70 3.73
C GLU A 351 6.35 18.60 4.79
N ILE A 352 5.66 17.49 4.53
CA ILE A 352 5.56 16.39 5.50
C ILE A 352 6.94 15.78 5.74
N LYS A 353 7.77 15.60 4.71
CA LYS A 353 9.15 15.10 4.86
C LYS A 353 9.99 16.05 5.72
N LYS A 354 9.84 17.37 5.54
CA LYS A 354 10.49 18.38 6.40
C LYS A 354 9.98 18.32 7.84
N HIS A 355 8.69 18.12 8.06
CA HIS A 355 8.12 17.95 9.40
C HIS A 355 8.58 16.65 10.07
N ALA A 356 8.65 15.54 9.34
CA ALA A 356 9.18 14.26 9.82
C ALA A 356 10.63 14.40 10.29
N ALA A 357 11.49 14.99 9.44
CA ALA A 357 12.89 15.24 9.78
C ALA A 357 13.02 16.13 11.04
N ASN A 358 12.21 17.18 11.15
CA ASN A 358 12.17 18.04 12.33
C ASN A 358 11.68 17.32 13.59
N ILE A 359 10.66 16.44 13.49
CA ILE A 359 10.20 15.62 14.61
C ILE A 359 11.32 14.67 15.04
N ASN A 360 11.99 13.99 14.12
CA ASN A 360 13.09 13.09 14.44
C ASN A 360 14.21 13.80 15.22
N VAL A 361 14.66 14.95 14.71
CA VAL A 361 15.65 15.81 15.39
C VAL A 361 15.16 16.25 16.77
N SER A 362 13.91 16.74 16.86
CA SER A 362 13.35 17.22 18.14
C SER A 362 13.21 16.08 19.15
N SER A 363 12.83 14.89 18.71
CA SER A 363 12.72 13.70 19.55
C SER A 363 14.08 13.21 20.05
N GLN A 364 15.14 13.31 19.23
CA GLN A 364 16.51 13.04 19.69
C GLN A 364 17.00 14.09 20.70
N GLU A 365 16.72 15.37 20.48
CA GLU A 365 17.00 16.43 21.46
C GLU A 365 16.23 16.20 22.77
N MET A 366 14.95 15.79 22.70
CA MET A 366 14.17 15.41 23.89
C MET A 366 14.76 14.20 24.61
N ALA A 367 15.24 13.18 23.89
CA ALA A 367 15.90 12.02 24.50
C ALA A 367 17.18 12.43 25.25
N LEU A 368 18.00 13.30 24.64
CA LEU A 368 19.18 13.88 25.31
C LEU A 368 18.79 14.74 26.53
N GLY A 369 17.76 15.56 26.40
CA GLY A 369 17.24 16.39 27.50
C GLY A 369 16.69 15.56 28.67
N ASN A 370 16.01 14.45 28.38
CA ASN A 370 15.56 13.50 29.41
C ASN A 370 16.74 12.78 30.07
N GLN A 371 17.81 12.51 29.33
CA GLN A 371 19.02 11.92 29.91
C GLN A 371 19.74 12.90 30.85
N ASP A 372 19.82 14.19 30.50
CA ASP A 372 20.29 15.22 31.43
C ASP A 372 19.39 15.33 32.66
N LEU A 373 18.07 15.33 32.46
CA LEU A 373 17.10 15.34 33.55
C LEU A 373 17.24 14.11 34.45
N SER A 374 17.53 12.93 33.89
CA SER A 374 17.85 11.71 34.64
C SER A 374 19.07 11.90 35.53
N ASN A 375 20.17 12.43 34.98
CA ASN A 375 21.39 12.68 35.74
C ASN A 375 21.14 13.66 36.88
N ARG A 376 20.41 14.76 36.62
CA ARG A 376 20.03 15.74 37.63
C ARG A 376 19.11 15.17 38.70
N THR A 377 18.17 14.29 38.33
CA THR A 377 17.28 13.59 39.27
C THR A 377 18.07 12.64 40.17
N ASN A 378 19.04 11.90 39.61
CA ASN A 378 19.95 11.07 40.42
C ASN A 378 20.80 11.90 41.38
N GLN A 379 21.36 13.02 40.90
CA GLN A 379 22.16 13.92 41.74
C GLN A 379 21.32 14.56 42.85
N GLN A 380 20.07 14.93 42.54
CA GLN A 380 19.10 15.43 43.51
C GLN A 380 18.78 14.37 44.57
N SER A 381 18.64 13.10 44.19
CA SER A 381 18.44 12.00 45.14
C SER A 381 19.62 11.88 46.10
N SER A 382 20.86 11.91 45.61
CA SER A 382 22.05 11.91 46.47
C SER A 382 22.12 13.12 47.41
N SER A 383 21.80 14.32 46.92
CA SER A 383 21.76 15.51 47.78
C SER A 383 20.63 15.46 48.82
N LEU A 384 19.50 14.84 48.50
CA LEU A 384 18.41 14.62 49.46
C LEU A 384 18.82 13.63 50.55
N GLU A 385 19.55 12.56 50.20
CA GLU A 385 20.09 11.59 51.17
C GLU A 385 21.09 12.25 52.14
N GLU A 386 22.00 13.07 51.62
CA GLU A 386 22.94 13.85 52.43
C GLU A 386 22.21 14.87 53.32
N THR A 387 21.19 15.55 52.78
CA THR A 387 20.37 16.50 53.55
C THR A 387 19.58 15.79 54.64
N ALA A 388 19.01 14.61 54.36
CA ALA A 388 18.30 13.82 55.35
C ALA A 388 19.22 13.39 56.50
N THR A 389 20.42 12.91 56.18
CA THR A 389 21.44 12.53 57.16
C THR A 389 21.84 13.73 58.04
N ALA A 390 22.08 14.89 57.42
CA ALA A 390 22.37 16.13 58.15
C ALA A 390 21.19 16.57 59.02
N MET A 391 19.95 16.37 58.59
CA MET A 391 18.75 16.68 59.39
C MET A 391 18.56 15.72 60.56
N GLU A 392 18.92 14.45 60.43
CA GLU A 392 18.97 13.52 61.57
C GLU A 392 20.01 13.97 62.60
N GLU A 393 21.18 14.42 62.15
CA GLU A 393 22.23 14.97 63.03
C GLU A 393 21.77 16.27 63.71
N ILE A 394 21.16 17.19 62.97
CA ILE A 394 20.57 18.42 63.53
C ILE A 394 19.50 18.08 64.57
N ASN A 395 18.61 17.12 64.30
CA ASN A 395 17.59 16.69 65.25
C ASN A 395 18.23 16.18 66.55
N SER A 396 19.30 15.39 66.44
CA SER A 396 20.05 14.91 67.61
C SER A 396 20.70 16.07 68.38
N ILE A 397 21.32 17.04 67.69
CA ILE A 397 21.92 18.22 68.30
C ILE A 397 20.87 19.05 69.04
N VAL A 398 19.71 19.28 68.43
CA VAL A 398 18.62 20.05 69.03
C VAL A 398 18.06 19.35 70.28
N GLN A 399 17.87 18.03 70.23
CA GLN A 399 17.47 17.24 71.40
C GLN A 399 18.51 17.32 72.53
N ASN A 400 19.81 17.20 72.18
CA ASN A 400 20.89 17.33 73.15
C ASN A 400 20.93 18.74 73.76
N ASN A 401 20.75 19.81 72.96
CA ASN A 401 20.69 21.18 73.45
C ASN A 401 19.53 21.39 74.44
N ALA A 402 18.35 20.82 74.16
CA ALA A 402 17.21 20.89 75.07
C ALA A 402 17.51 20.21 76.42
N GLU A 403 18.12 19.02 76.38
CA GLU A 403 18.49 18.28 77.60
C GLU A 403 19.65 18.96 78.35
N ASP A 404 20.65 19.50 77.65
CA ASP A 404 21.77 20.24 78.23
C ASP A 404 21.30 21.54 78.89
N ALA A 405 20.38 22.27 78.25
CA ALA A 405 19.76 23.46 78.84
C ALA A 405 18.97 23.11 80.11
N LYS A 406 18.22 22.01 80.09
CA LYS A 406 17.52 21.49 81.28
C LYS A 406 18.51 21.12 82.40
N ASN A 407 19.58 20.38 82.08
CA ASN A 407 20.62 20.02 83.04
C ASN A 407 21.32 21.25 83.63
N ALA A 408 21.67 22.22 82.78
CA ALA A 408 22.25 23.49 83.20
C ALA A 408 21.29 24.29 84.09
N ASN A 409 19.99 24.28 83.80
CA ASN A 409 18.97 24.91 84.65
C ASN A 409 18.91 24.23 86.04
N GLU A 410 18.94 22.89 86.11
CA GLU A 410 19.00 22.18 87.39
C GLU A 410 20.26 22.49 88.20
N ILE A 411 21.42 22.56 87.54
CA ILE A 411 22.70 22.96 88.18
C ILE A 411 22.59 24.39 88.71
N THR A 412 22.01 25.28 87.92
CA THR A 412 21.83 26.69 88.27
C THR A 412 20.90 26.84 89.48
N GLN A 413 19.81 26.06 89.55
CA GLN A 413 18.94 26.01 90.74
C GLN A 413 19.68 25.49 91.98
N LYS A 414 20.53 24.45 91.84
CA LYS A 414 21.38 23.96 92.93
C LYS A 414 22.39 25.01 93.39
N ALA A 415 23.02 25.73 92.45
CA ALA A 415 23.93 26.83 92.75
C ALA A 415 23.21 27.98 93.48
N GLN A 416 22.01 28.34 93.01
CA GLN A 416 21.16 29.35 93.65
C GLN A 416 20.87 28.99 95.11
N LYS A 417 20.48 27.73 95.36
CA LYS A 417 20.26 27.22 96.71
C LYS A 417 21.53 27.30 97.56
N SER A 418 22.67 26.85 97.03
CA SER A 418 23.95 26.89 97.74
C SER A 418 24.39 28.31 98.12
N VAL A 419 24.12 29.31 97.27
CA VAL A 419 24.38 30.73 97.57
C VAL A 419 23.48 31.22 98.72
N VAL A 420 22.21 30.84 98.73
CA VAL A 420 21.27 31.18 99.82
C VAL A 420 21.68 30.52 101.14
N ASP A 421 22.07 29.25 101.10
CA ASP A 421 22.55 28.52 102.27
C ASP A 421 23.84 29.16 102.81
N SER A 422 24.82 29.45 101.93
CA SER A 422 26.08 30.13 102.29
C SER A 422 25.86 31.53 102.86
N ARG A 423 24.90 32.29 102.31
CA ARG A 423 24.50 33.59 102.84
C ARG A 423 23.98 33.46 104.27
N THR A 424 23.15 32.47 104.53
CA THR A 424 22.56 32.24 105.85
C THR A 424 23.66 31.90 106.86
N GLU A 425 24.53 30.94 106.53
CA GLU A 425 25.65 30.55 107.38
C GLU A 425 26.62 31.71 107.66
N LEU A 426 26.95 32.52 106.65
CA LEU A 426 27.81 33.70 106.82
C LEU A 426 27.16 34.74 107.72
N LEU A 427 25.88 35.06 107.50
CA LEU A 427 25.16 36.02 108.34
C LEU A 427 25.09 35.55 109.79
N ASP A 428 24.86 34.26 110.03
CA ASP A 428 24.88 33.67 111.36
C ASP A 428 26.28 33.75 111.99
N ALA A 429 27.34 33.42 111.24
CA ALA A 429 28.73 33.53 111.72
C ALA A 429 29.11 34.98 112.06
N VAL A 430 28.69 35.96 111.26
CA VAL A 430 28.91 37.40 111.53
C VAL A 430 28.12 37.84 112.77
N ASN A 431 26.84 37.46 112.88
CA ASN A 431 26.03 37.79 114.06
C ASN A 431 26.63 37.19 115.34
N ASN A 432 27.04 35.92 115.30
CA ASN A 432 27.73 35.26 116.43
C ASN A 432 29.05 35.96 116.78
N SER A 433 29.81 36.40 115.77
CA SER A 433 31.06 37.15 115.99
C SER A 433 30.81 38.52 116.62
N ILE A 434 29.71 39.20 116.27
CA ILE A 434 29.30 40.45 116.91
C ILE A 434 29.00 40.18 118.40
N GLU A 435 28.19 39.16 118.69
CA GLU A 435 27.81 38.81 120.06
C GLU A 435 29.05 38.44 120.92
N MET A 436 29.94 37.58 120.39
CA MET A 436 31.18 37.20 121.10
C MET A 436 32.10 38.40 121.36
N ASN A 437 32.26 39.32 120.39
CA ASN A 437 33.08 40.51 120.59
C ASN A 437 32.43 41.46 121.62
N GLN A 438 31.11 41.58 121.62
CA GLN A 438 30.39 42.39 122.60
C GLN A 438 30.56 41.85 124.02
N ASP A 439 30.42 40.53 124.22
CA ASP A 439 30.65 39.88 125.52
C ASP A 439 32.10 40.04 125.97
N MET A 440 33.08 39.84 125.07
CA MET A 440 34.49 40.03 125.37
C MET A 440 34.79 41.48 125.82
N LEU A 441 34.29 42.48 125.08
CA LEU A 441 34.50 43.89 125.41
C LEU A 441 33.83 44.26 126.73
N GLN A 442 32.64 43.72 127.02
CA GLN A 442 31.96 43.94 128.30
C GLN A 442 32.73 43.35 129.48
N ASN A 443 33.25 42.13 129.34
CA ASN A 443 34.09 41.49 130.36
C ASN A 443 35.39 42.26 130.60
N LEU A 444 36.02 42.78 129.54
CA LEU A 444 37.20 43.63 129.62
C LEU A 444 36.91 44.97 130.32
N GLN A 445 35.79 45.61 130.02
CA GLN A 445 35.35 46.84 130.71
C GLN A 445 35.12 46.58 132.21
N SER A 446 34.46 45.47 132.57
CA SER A 446 34.29 45.08 133.98
C SER A 446 35.64 44.89 134.68
N THR A 447 36.58 44.20 134.03
CA THR A 447 37.91 43.94 134.58
C THR A 447 38.69 45.24 134.82
N ASN A 448 38.66 46.17 133.86
CA ASN A 448 39.32 47.48 134.02
C ASN A 448 38.72 48.28 135.18
N LYS A 449 37.39 48.25 135.35
CA LYS A 449 36.72 48.89 136.48
C LYS A 449 37.21 48.35 137.83
N ASP A 450 37.38 47.03 137.94
CA ASP A 450 37.92 46.40 139.15
C ASP A 450 39.38 46.81 139.40
N VAL A 451 40.20 46.92 138.35
CA VAL A 451 41.59 47.40 138.45
C VAL A 451 41.65 48.86 138.92
N VAL A 452 40.82 49.75 138.37
CA VAL A 452 40.74 51.16 138.80
C VAL A 452 40.32 51.26 140.27
N SER A 453 39.34 50.46 140.69
CA SER A 453 38.90 50.40 142.09
C SER A 453 40.02 49.97 143.03
N ALA A 454 40.77 48.91 142.67
CA ALA A 454 41.91 48.45 143.46
C ALA A 454 43.03 49.51 143.55
N MET A 455 43.33 50.21 142.45
CA MET A 455 44.28 51.33 142.45
C MET A 455 43.83 52.47 143.37
N GLU A 456 42.53 52.76 143.43
CA GLU A 456 41.96 53.77 144.33
C GLU A 456 42.11 53.38 145.81
N GLU A 457 41.84 52.12 146.16
CA GLU A 457 42.07 51.57 147.50
C GLU A 457 43.56 51.61 147.91
N ILE A 458 44.47 51.29 146.98
CA ILE A 458 45.92 51.37 147.22
C ILE A 458 46.36 52.82 147.39
N MET A 459 45.82 53.76 146.60
CA MET A 459 46.09 55.19 146.72
C MET A 459 45.64 55.73 148.08
N GLU A 460 44.42 55.37 148.52
CA GLU A 460 43.91 55.76 149.84
C GLU A 460 44.79 55.21 150.96
N SER A 461 45.16 53.94 150.88
CA SER A 461 46.06 53.28 151.83
C SER A 461 47.44 53.95 151.87
N SER A 462 48.00 54.29 150.71
CA SER A 462 49.29 54.99 150.59
C SER A 462 49.24 56.40 151.20
N LYS A 463 48.13 57.12 151.01
CA LYS A 463 47.91 58.45 151.62
C LYS A 463 47.76 58.37 153.14
N LYS A 464 47.12 57.31 153.66
CA LYS A 464 47.09 57.03 155.11
C LYS A 464 48.50 56.79 155.65
N ILE A 465 49.33 56.00 154.93
CA ILE A 465 50.72 55.76 155.30
C ILE A 465 51.53 57.07 155.29
N GLU A 466 51.38 57.92 154.27
CA GLU A 466 52.02 59.25 154.22
C GLU A 466 51.70 60.09 155.48
N GLY A 467 50.44 60.08 155.91
CA GLY A 467 50.02 60.73 157.15
C GLY A 467 50.69 60.16 158.40
N ILE A 468 50.80 58.82 158.49
CA ILE A 468 51.50 58.15 159.60
C ILE A 468 52.98 58.51 159.60
N ILE A 469 53.63 58.52 158.45
CA ILE A 469 55.06 58.84 158.31
C ILE A 469 55.33 60.30 158.69
N THR A 470 54.44 61.22 158.33
CA THR A 470 54.50 62.63 158.74
C THR A 470 54.41 62.73 160.27
N LEU A 471 53.45 62.04 160.90
CA LEU A 471 53.34 61.98 162.35
C LEU A 471 54.57 61.35 163.01
N MET A 472 55.14 60.29 162.45
CA MET A 472 56.37 59.68 162.95
C MET A 472 57.56 60.64 162.89
N ASN A 473 57.67 61.43 161.82
CA ASN A 473 58.69 62.46 161.70
C ASN A 473 58.50 63.56 162.76
N ASP A 474 57.26 63.98 163.02
CA ASP A 474 56.93 64.94 164.07
C ASP A 474 57.25 64.40 165.46
N ILE A 475 56.93 63.13 165.75
CA ILE A 475 57.31 62.45 167.00
C ILE A 475 58.83 62.38 167.13
N ALA A 476 59.54 62.04 166.06
CA ALA A 476 61.00 62.00 166.05
C ALA A 476 61.60 63.39 166.32
N PHE A 477 61.03 64.45 165.74
CA PHE A 477 61.43 65.83 166.00
C PHE A 477 61.16 66.25 167.46
N GLN A 478 59.97 65.96 167.99
CA GLN A 478 59.61 66.20 169.39
C GLN A 478 60.52 65.42 170.35
N THR A 479 60.82 64.15 170.05
CA THR A 479 61.72 63.30 170.82
C THR A 479 63.14 63.85 170.82
N ASN A 480 63.61 64.36 169.67
CA ASN A 480 64.91 65.02 169.54
C ASN A 480 64.99 66.30 170.41
N LEU A 481 63.91 67.09 170.49
CA LEU A 481 63.83 68.26 171.38
C LEU A 481 63.76 67.89 172.86
N LEU A 482 62.98 66.86 173.23
CA LEU A 482 62.92 66.34 174.60
C LEU A 482 64.27 65.78 175.04
N ALA A 483 64.93 65.02 174.18
CA ALA A 483 66.26 64.47 174.43
C ALA A 483 67.33 65.57 174.54
N LEU A 484 67.18 66.68 173.79
CA LEU A 484 68.03 67.86 173.95
C LEU A 484 67.81 68.51 175.33
N ASN A 485 66.56 68.73 175.74
CA ASN A 485 66.24 69.28 177.06
C ASN A 485 66.75 68.37 178.19
N ALA A 486 66.60 67.06 178.06
CA ALA A 486 67.13 66.09 179.01
C ALA A 486 68.66 66.06 179.04
N SER A 487 69.33 66.18 177.89
CA SER A 487 70.80 66.30 177.81
C SER A 487 71.30 67.56 178.52
N VAL A 488 70.59 68.68 178.38
CA VAL A 488 70.90 69.95 179.03
C VAL A 488 70.71 69.86 180.54
N GLU A 489 69.59 69.29 181.00
CA GLU A 489 69.31 69.16 182.45
C GLU A 489 70.24 68.13 183.12
N ALA A 490 70.63 67.06 182.39
CA ALA A 490 71.67 66.13 182.83
C ALA A 490 73.06 66.78 182.93
N ALA A 491 73.41 67.70 182.02
CA ALA A 491 74.63 68.51 182.12
C ALA A 491 74.56 69.48 183.31
N ARG A 492 73.37 69.98 183.65
CA ARG A 492 73.12 70.89 184.78
C ARG A 492 73.26 70.21 186.14
N ALA A 493 72.94 68.92 186.23
CA ALA A 493 73.08 68.09 187.43
C ALA A 493 74.52 67.62 187.75
N GLY A 494 75.52 68.01 186.95
CA GLY A 494 76.93 67.74 187.21
C GLY A 494 77.31 66.25 187.21
N GLU A 495 78.15 65.81 188.16
CA GLU A 495 78.65 64.42 188.25
C GLU A 495 77.51 63.37 188.35
N HIS A 496 76.38 63.71 188.99
CA HIS A 496 75.24 62.80 189.15
C HIS A 496 74.41 62.61 187.86
N GLY A 497 74.60 63.47 186.84
CA GLY A 497 73.85 63.45 185.58
C GLY A 497 74.55 62.75 184.42
N LYS A 498 75.83 62.34 184.56
CA LYS A 498 76.64 61.77 183.45
C LYS A 498 75.98 60.58 182.76
N GLY A 499 75.38 59.65 183.51
CA GLY A 499 74.68 58.50 182.94
C GLY A 499 73.43 58.91 182.13
N PHE A 500 72.67 59.89 182.64
CA PHE A 500 71.50 60.43 181.95
C PHE A 500 71.86 61.22 180.70
N ALA A 501 72.97 61.96 180.70
CA ALA A 501 73.43 62.72 179.53
C ALA A 501 73.81 61.81 178.35
N VAL A 502 74.45 60.66 178.62
CA VAL A 502 74.78 59.67 177.57
C VAL A 502 73.50 59.07 176.99
N VAL A 503 72.55 58.65 177.83
CA VAL A 503 71.26 58.12 177.36
C VAL A 503 70.50 59.17 176.55
N ALA A 504 70.45 60.43 177.01
CA ALA A 504 69.77 61.51 176.30
C ALA A 504 70.44 61.83 174.94
N SER A 505 71.78 61.81 174.84
CA SER A 505 72.47 61.95 173.55
C SER A 505 72.21 60.77 172.61
N GLU A 506 72.07 59.55 173.12
CA GLU A 506 71.80 58.37 172.31
C GLU A 506 70.34 58.37 171.81
N VAL A 507 69.39 58.75 172.66
CA VAL A 507 67.98 58.98 172.28
C VAL A 507 67.89 60.08 171.21
N ARG A 508 68.68 61.14 171.33
CA ARG A 508 68.74 62.22 170.32
C ARG A 508 69.25 61.72 168.97
N LYS A 509 70.33 60.93 168.93
CA LYS A 509 70.83 60.31 167.70
C LYS A 509 69.81 59.36 167.08
N LEU A 510 69.14 58.55 167.91
CA LEU A 510 68.09 57.64 167.45
C LEU A 510 66.93 58.43 166.84
N ALA A 511 66.47 59.49 167.50
CA ALA A 511 65.42 60.37 167.00
C ALA A 511 65.80 61.03 165.65
N HIS A 512 67.05 61.50 165.47
CA HIS A 512 67.51 62.01 164.18
C HIS A 512 67.52 60.92 163.09
N ARG A 513 67.97 59.70 163.42
CA ARG A 513 67.93 58.55 162.49
C ARG A 513 66.50 58.18 162.13
N SER A 514 65.56 58.21 163.08
CA SER A 514 64.13 57.97 162.83
C SER A 514 63.52 59.04 161.94
N SER A 515 63.81 60.32 162.18
CA SER A 515 63.33 61.42 161.32
C SER A 515 63.86 61.31 159.88
N LYS A 516 65.15 60.98 159.71
CA LYS A 516 65.75 60.74 158.40
C LYS A 516 65.09 59.55 157.68
N ALA A 517 64.93 58.42 158.38
CA ALA A 517 64.27 57.24 157.82
C ALA A 517 62.79 57.50 157.46
N SER A 518 62.06 58.23 158.30
CA SER A 518 60.68 58.67 158.00
C SER A 518 60.64 59.55 156.76
N THR A 519 61.58 60.48 156.60
CA THR A 519 61.66 61.33 155.40
C THR A 519 61.93 60.50 154.13
N GLU A 520 62.87 59.56 154.19
CA GLU A 520 63.18 58.64 153.08
C GLU A 520 61.96 57.76 152.71
N ILE A 521 61.25 57.22 153.70
CA ILE A 521 59.99 56.48 153.46
C ILE A 521 58.92 57.40 152.88
N GLY A 522 58.82 58.65 153.33
CA GLY A 522 57.89 59.64 152.78
C GLY A 522 58.11 59.88 151.29
N VAL A 523 59.37 60.05 150.87
CA VAL A 523 59.72 60.18 149.45
C VAL A 523 59.34 58.92 148.65
N LEU A 524 59.56 57.72 149.20
CA LEU A 524 59.15 56.47 148.55
C LEU A 524 57.63 56.37 148.41
N ILE A 525 56.87 56.73 149.45
CA ILE A 525 55.39 56.75 149.40
C ILE A 525 54.88 57.77 148.39
N GLN A 526 55.49 58.96 148.33
CA GLN A 526 55.15 59.97 147.34
C GLN A 526 55.42 59.48 145.91
N THR A 527 56.54 58.78 145.70
CA THR A 527 56.86 58.15 144.41
C THR A 527 55.85 57.04 144.07
N SER A 528 55.46 56.21 145.03
CA SER A 528 54.41 55.19 144.84
C SER A 528 53.06 55.82 144.49
N LEU A 529 52.65 56.91 145.15
CA LEU A 529 51.44 57.65 144.80
C LEU A 529 51.49 58.19 143.37
N GLN A 530 52.64 58.70 142.92
CA GLN A 530 52.82 59.12 141.51
C GLN A 530 52.69 57.94 140.54
N HIS A 531 53.26 56.77 140.86
CA HIS A 531 53.14 55.57 140.02
C HIS A 531 51.72 55.02 139.97
N ILE A 532 51.00 54.99 141.10
CA ILE A 532 49.60 54.57 141.15
C ILE A 532 48.73 55.52 140.32
N ASN A 533 48.93 56.82 140.47
CA ASN A 533 48.17 57.81 139.69
C ASN A 533 48.47 57.71 138.19
N SER A 534 49.73 57.47 137.82
CA SER A 534 50.11 57.22 136.42
C SER A 534 49.49 55.92 135.90
N GLY A 535 49.47 54.85 136.71
CA GLY A 535 48.82 53.59 136.39
C GLY A 535 47.31 53.73 136.22
N ARG A 536 46.64 54.48 137.10
CA ARG A 536 45.20 54.82 136.99
C ARG A 536 44.90 55.56 135.68
N ASN A 537 45.71 56.56 135.33
CA ASN A 537 45.53 57.29 134.06
C ASN A 537 45.71 56.36 132.86
N LEU A 538 46.72 55.48 132.85
CA LEU A 538 46.92 54.50 131.77
C LEU A 538 45.74 53.54 131.61
N VAL A 539 45.12 53.09 132.70
CA VAL A 539 43.93 52.22 132.64
C VAL A 539 42.72 52.99 132.09
N ASN A 540 42.52 54.25 132.50
CA ASN A 540 41.46 55.11 131.95
C ASN A 540 41.67 55.41 130.45
N ASP A 541 42.92 55.69 130.03
CA ASP A 541 43.25 55.87 128.61
C ASP A 541 43.01 54.56 127.83
N GLY A 542 43.30 53.41 128.46
CA GLY A 542 42.99 52.09 127.94
C GLY A 542 41.48 51.86 127.77
N GLU A 543 40.65 52.35 128.69
CA GLU A 543 39.19 52.31 128.58
C GLU A 543 38.68 53.12 127.37
N GLN A 544 39.22 54.32 127.15
CA GLN A 544 38.91 55.10 125.94
C GLN A 544 39.34 54.35 124.66
N GLY A 545 40.52 53.72 124.67
CA GLY A 545 40.98 52.89 123.57
C GLY A 545 40.07 51.68 123.29
N MET A 546 39.47 51.09 124.32
CA MET A 546 38.47 50.02 124.19
C MET A 546 37.16 50.50 123.57
N ASP A 547 36.67 51.70 123.93
CA ASP A 547 35.47 52.28 123.35
C ASP A 547 35.66 52.61 121.85
N GLU A 548 36.84 53.12 121.49
CA GLU A 548 37.22 53.29 120.09
C GLU A 548 37.29 51.95 119.35
N MET A 549 37.88 50.92 119.99
CA MET A 549 37.95 49.57 119.43
C MET A 549 36.56 48.96 119.23
N ARG A 550 35.66 49.10 120.20
CA ARG A 550 34.25 48.68 120.10
C ARG A 550 33.58 49.29 118.89
N THR A 551 33.67 50.61 118.75
CA THR A 551 33.06 51.34 117.63
C THR A 551 33.63 50.87 116.27
N LYS A 552 34.95 50.64 116.20
CA LYS A 552 35.61 50.13 114.99
C LYS A 552 35.18 48.70 114.66
N ILE A 553 35.10 47.81 115.64
CA ILE A 553 34.65 46.42 115.46
C ILE A 553 33.19 46.40 115.01
N ASP A 554 32.29 47.14 115.68
CA ASP A 554 30.89 47.24 115.31
C ASP A 554 30.73 47.77 113.87
N THR A 555 31.49 48.80 113.50
CA THR A 555 31.48 49.35 112.13
C THR A 555 32.00 48.32 111.11
N MET A 556 33.11 47.65 111.40
CA MET A 556 33.71 46.64 110.52
C MET A 556 32.78 45.46 110.29
N LEU A 557 32.15 44.93 111.34
CA LEU A 557 31.25 43.78 111.24
C LEU A 557 29.95 44.14 110.51
N ASN A 558 29.42 45.35 110.72
CA ASN A 558 28.25 45.83 109.97
C ASN A 558 28.58 46.07 108.48
N ASN A 559 29.75 46.62 108.16
CA ASN A 559 30.19 46.75 106.78
C ASN A 559 30.40 45.39 106.12
N LEU A 560 31.05 44.45 106.81
CA LEU A 560 31.25 43.08 106.31
C LEU A 560 29.90 42.39 106.02
N LYS A 561 28.92 42.56 106.92
CA LYS A 561 27.54 42.06 106.73
C LYS A 561 26.91 42.67 105.48
N SER A 562 26.97 44.00 105.34
CA SER A 562 26.35 44.72 104.21
C SER A 562 27.01 44.39 102.87
N GLU A 563 28.35 44.36 102.80
CA GLU A 563 29.08 44.05 101.58
C GLU A 563 28.88 42.59 101.16
N SER A 564 28.89 41.67 102.12
CA SER A 564 28.63 40.25 101.86
C SER A 564 27.20 40.02 101.36
N ASP A 565 26.22 40.69 101.97
CA ASP A 565 24.81 40.63 101.52
C ASP A 565 24.65 41.16 100.09
N SER A 566 25.27 42.30 99.78
CA SER A 566 25.26 42.89 98.44
C SER A 566 25.90 41.96 97.40
N ASN A 567 27.07 41.40 97.70
CA ASN A 567 27.80 40.52 96.78
C ASN A 567 27.03 39.22 96.51
N LEU A 568 26.51 38.58 97.57
CA LEU A 568 25.74 37.33 97.42
C LEU A 568 24.41 37.57 96.71
N ASN A 569 23.75 38.71 96.92
CA ASN A 569 22.58 39.11 96.13
C ASN A 569 22.94 39.34 94.65
N GLY A 570 24.09 39.95 94.36
CA GLY A 570 24.58 40.10 92.98
C GLY A 570 24.82 38.76 92.28
N ILE A 571 25.42 37.79 92.97
CA ILE A 571 25.59 36.43 92.48
C ILE A 571 24.22 35.77 92.25
N LEU A 572 23.29 35.91 93.21
CA LEU A 572 21.95 35.32 93.10
C LEU A 572 21.20 35.83 91.86
N THR A 573 21.29 37.14 91.58
CA THR A 573 20.72 37.74 90.37
C THR A 573 21.36 37.17 89.11
N SER A 574 22.69 37.09 89.07
CA SER A 574 23.42 36.56 87.91
C SER A 574 23.06 35.08 87.63
N VAL A 575 22.98 34.26 88.68
CA VAL A 575 22.56 32.86 88.59
C VAL A 575 21.11 32.75 88.11
N LYS A 576 20.22 33.65 88.56
CA LYS A 576 18.84 33.70 88.08
C LYS A 576 18.74 34.05 86.59
N GLU A 577 19.53 35.01 86.11
CA GLU A 577 19.60 35.36 84.69
C GLU A 577 20.06 34.17 83.83
N VAL A 578 21.07 33.41 84.29
CA VAL A 578 21.50 32.18 83.60
C VAL A 578 20.38 31.14 83.55
N SER A 579 19.62 30.96 84.63
CA SER A 579 18.46 30.04 84.67
C SER A 579 17.39 30.43 83.65
N GLU A 580 17.10 31.74 83.52
CA GLU A 580 16.16 32.26 82.53
C GLU A 580 16.64 32.03 81.10
N VAL A 581 17.94 32.24 80.82
CA VAL A 581 18.53 31.93 79.51
C VAL A 581 18.42 30.44 79.19
N MET A 582 18.69 29.55 80.16
CA MET A 582 18.56 28.11 79.94
C MET A 582 17.11 27.69 79.64
N GLU A 583 16.12 28.28 80.31
CA GLU A 583 14.71 28.01 79.97
C GLU A 583 14.37 28.49 78.55
N ASN A 584 14.86 29.66 78.14
CA ASN A 584 14.68 30.16 76.78
C ASN A 584 15.35 29.26 75.73
N ILE A 585 16.55 28.73 76.01
CA ILE A 585 17.24 27.78 75.11
C ILE A 585 16.45 26.48 75.00
N LYS A 586 15.92 25.96 76.10
CA LYS A 586 15.08 24.76 76.10
C LYS A 586 13.84 24.97 75.22
N VAL A 587 13.10 26.06 75.42
CA VAL A 587 11.90 26.38 74.60
C VAL A 587 12.28 26.55 73.12
N ALA A 588 13.34 27.29 72.82
CA ALA A 588 13.82 27.47 71.44
C ALA A 588 14.26 26.14 70.80
N SER A 589 14.85 25.24 71.58
CA SER A 589 15.25 23.90 71.11
C SER A 589 14.03 23.02 70.84
N GLU A 590 12.98 23.08 71.68
CA GLU A 590 11.71 22.39 71.44
C GLU A 590 11.04 22.89 70.14
N GLU A 591 11.03 24.20 69.89
CA GLU A 591 10.53 24.79 68.63
C GLU A 591 11.38 24.40 67.42
N GLN A 592 12.71 24.38 67.55
CA GLN A 592 13.60 23.90 66.50
C GLN A 592 13.37 22.43 66.16
N ALA A 593 13.10 21.58 67.16
CA ALA A 593 12.81 20.17 66.93
C ALA A 593 11.53 20.01 66.11
N GLU A 594 10.49 20.80 66.39
CA GLU A 594 9.27 20.84 65.58
C GLU A 594 9.56 21.34 64.14
N GLY A 595 10.40 22.37 64.00
CA GLY A 595 10.85 22.86 62.69
C GLY A 595 11.60 21.80 61.88
N VAL A 596 12.49 21.04 62.52
CA VAL A 596 13.22 19.93 61.90
C VAL A 596 12.29 18.80 61.48
N ASP A 597 11.26 18.47 62.27
CA ASP A 597 10.23 17.50 61.87
C ASP A 597 9.46 17.94 60.62
N GLN A 598 9.15 19.23 60.49
CA GLN A 598 8.54 19.77 59.27
C GLN A 598 9.47 19.69 58.06
N ILE A 599 10.75 19.99 58.24
CA ILE A 599 11.75 19.86 57.17
C ILE A 599 11.88 18.40 56.74
N ASN A 600 11.91 17.45 57.67
CA ASN A 600 11.96 16.02 57.37
C ASN A 600 10.75 15.57 56.53
N LYS A 601 9.54 16.07 56.82
CA LYS A 601 8.35 15.81 55.98
C LYS A 601 8.52 16.38 54.57
N ALA A 602 9.06 17.59 54.44
CA ALA A 602 9.32 18.21 53.14
C ALA A 602 10.39 17.45 52.34
N ILE A 603 11.41 16.90 52.99
CA ILE A 603 12.43 16.04 52.38
C ILE A 603 11.79 14.73 51.87
N ALA A 604 10.90 14.11 52.67
CA ALA A 604 10.17 12.92 52.24
C ALA A 604 9.27 13.20 51.01
N ASP A 605 8.62 14.37 50.97
CA ASP A 605 7.85 14.80 49.79
C ASP A 605 8.75 15.04 48.57
N MET A 606 9.91 15.66 48.77
CA MET A 606 10.93 15.86 47.71
C MET A 606 11.45 14.53 47.18
N ASP A 607 11.69 13.53 48.05
CA ASP A 607 12.10 12.19 47.63
C ASP A 607 11.01 11.51 46.79
N ARG A 608 9.74 11.59 47.21
CA ARG A 608 8.60 11.09 46.43
C ARG A 608 8.53 11.73 45.04
N ILE A 609 8.68 13.06 44.96
CA ILE A 609 8.69 13.79 43.67
C ILE A 609 9.91 13.40 42.83
N THR A 610 11.07 13.17 43.46
CA THR A 610 12.29 12.72 42.77
C THR A 610 12.10 11.34 42.15
N GLN A 611 11.44 10.41 42.85
CA GLN A 611 11.06 9.11 42.32
C GLN A 611 10.03 9.23 41.17
N GLU A 612 9.01 10.08 41.32
CA GLU A 612 8.06 10.38 40.24
C GLU A 612 8.77 10.96 39.00
N ASN A 613 9.72 11.88 39.19
CA ASN A 613 10.53 12.44 38.11
C ASN A 613 11.36 11.36 37.41
N SER A 614 11.94 10.41 38.16
CA SER A 614 12.66 9.29 37.57
C SER A 614 11.75 8.44 36.67
N ALA A 615 10.54 8.12 37.13
CA ALA A 615 9.56 7.38 36.34
C ALA A 615 9.10 8.18 35.10
N LEU A 616 8.88 9.49 35.24
CA LEU A 616 8.51 10.38 34.14
C LEU A 616 9.63 10.49 33.10
N VAL A 617 10.89 10.56 33.54
CA VAL A 617 12.07 10.57 32.68
C VAL A 617 12.16 9.28 31.87
N GLU A 618 11.97 8.12 32.50
CA GLU A 618 11.96 6.83 31.81
C GLU A 618 10.83 6.76 30.76
N GLN A 619 9.63 7.19 31.14
CA GLN A 619 8.47 7.23 30.25
C GLN A 619 8.69 8.21 29.08
N ASN A 620 9.21 9.41 29.33
CA ASN A 620 9.47 10.41 28.30
C ASN A 620 10.61 9.99 27.38
N THR A 621 11.63 9.31 27.90
CA THR A 621 12.72 8.75 27.10
C THR A 621 12.16 7.72 26.11
N THR A 622 11.35 6.79 26.60
CA THR A 622 10.67 5.78 25.76
C THR A 622 9.76 6.44 24.73
N THR A 623 8.98 7.44 25.13
CA THR A 623 8.08 8.17 24.22
C THR A 623 8.86 8.92 23.14
N SER A 624 9.97 9.56 23.51
CA SER A 624 10.83 10.29 22.56
C SER A 624 11.49 9.33 21.57
N GLN A 625 11.95 8.17 22.03
CA GLN A 625 12.48 7.11 21.16
C GLN A 625 11.41 6.58 20.19
N ASN A 626 10.19 6.31 20.66
CA ASN A 626 9.09 5.89 19.80
C ASN A 626 8.72 6.97 18.77
N MET A 627 8.72 8.24 19.15
CA MET A 627 8.48 9.35 18.22
C MET A 627 9.58 9.48 17.17
N ALA A 628 10.84 9.31 17.56
CA ALA A 628 11.96 9.30 16.62
C ALA A 628 11.83 8.14 15.62
N GLN A 629 11.48 6.95 16.12
CA GLN A 629 11.26 5.77 15.27
C GLN A 629 10.09 5.97 14.30
N GLU A 630 8.97 6.54 14.75
CA GLU A 630 7.85 6.80 13.84
C GLU A 630 8.13 7.91 12.83
N ALA A 631 8.93 8.91 13.20
CA ALA A 631 9.39 9.92 12.26
C ALA A 631 10.32 9.33 11.21
N GLU A 632 11.21 8.40 11.60
CA GLU A 632 12.09 7.65 10.68
C GLU A 632 11.27 6.75 9.75
N ASN A 633 10.29 6.01 10.27
CA ASN A 633 9.37 5.21 9.46
C ASN A 633 8.60 6.08 8.45
N LEU A 634 8.12 7.25 8.87
CA LEU A 634 7.42 8.19 8.00
C LEU A 634 8.35 8.75 6.92
N GLU A 635 9.60 9.06 7.28
CA GLU A 635 10.63 9.50 6.33
C GLU A 635 10.95 8.40 5.30
N GLU A 636 11.07 7.13 5.73
CA GLU A 636 11.26 5.99 4.85
C GLU A 636 10.08 5.81 3.89
N LEU A 637 8.85 5.89 4.40
CA LEU A 637 7.63 5.80 3.59
C LEU A 637 7.58 6.92 2.54
N LEU A 638 7.89 8.15 2.94
CA LEU A 638 7.89 9.32 2.08
C LEU A 638 9.07 9.35 1.10
N ASN A 639 10.20 8.73 1.43
CA ASN A 639 11.35 8.57 0.53
C ASN A 639 11.04 7.69 -0.69
N THR A 640 9.94 6.94 -0.66
CA THR A 640 9.38 6.26 -1.84
C THR A 640 8.96 7.26 -2.92
N PHE A 641 8.62 8.50 -2.56
CA PHE A 641 8.25 9.55 -3.51
C PHE A 641 9.46 10.45 -3.80
N LYS A 642 9.79 10.61 -5.09
CA LYS A 642 10.75 11.61 -5.55
C LYS A 642 10.08 12.98 -5.61
N VAL A 643 10.56 13.91 -4.80
CA VAL A 643 10.08 15.29 -4.72
C VAL A 643 11.20 16.28 -5.02
N GLU A 644 10.82 17.47 -5.47
CA GLU A 644 11.76 18.52 -5.84
C GLU A 644 12.40 19.08 -4.55
N ASP A 645 13.72 18.93 -4.43
CA ASP A 645 14.48 19.41 -3.27
C ASP A 645 14.58 20.93 -3.35
N GLN A 646 13.57 21.62 -2.81
CA GLN A 646 13.63 23.06 -2.58
C GLN A 646 14.63 23.35 -1.46
N GLY A 647 15.91 23.36 -1.81
CA GLY A 647 16.98 24.07 -1.10
C GLY A 647 16.98 23.87 0.41
N SER A 648 17.38 22.68 0.84
CA SER A 648 17.69 22.33 2.23
C SER A 648 18.92 23.11 2.77
N ILE A 649 18.81 24.43 3.00
CA ILE A 649 19.92 25.24 3.53
C ILE A 649 19.99 25.24 5.07
N ASP A 650 18.89 24.97 5.78
CA ASP A 650 18.87 25.09 7.26
C ASP A 650 19.12 23.78 8.05
N MET A 651 18.98 22.60 7.43
CA MET A 651 19.10 21.32 8.16
C MET A 651 20.56 20.92 8.48
N VAL A 652 21.51 21.19 7.58
CA VAL A 652 22.94 20.84 7.77
C VAL A 652 23.57 21.58 8.96
N SER A 653 23.02 22.73 9.34
CA SER A 653 23.48 23.52 10.49
C SER A 653 23.04 22.93 11.84
N ARG A 654 21.86 22.29 11.91
CA ARG A 654 21.34 21.66 13.13
C ARG A 654 21.96 20.29 13.41
N THR A 655 22.17 19.46 12.39
CA THR A 655 22.82 18.15 12.55
C THR A 655 24.25 18.27 13.07
N LYS A 656 25.00 19.31 12.65
CA LYS A 656 26.34 19.63 13.19
C LYS A 656 26.34 20.05 14.66
N GLN A 657 25.26 20.65 15.15
CA GLN A 657 25.10 21.05 16.56
C GLN A 657 24.88 19.83 17.46
N ILE A 658 24.14 18.83 16.98
CA ILE A 658 23.88 17.57 17.72
C ILE A 658 25.14 16.70 17.79
N GLU A 659 25.93 16.62 16.71
CA GLU A 659 27.26 15.95 16.75
C GLU A 659 28.25 16.65 17.70
N GLN A 660 28.24 17.99 17.76
CA GLN A 660 29.07 18.74 18.71
C GLN A 660 28.64 18.51 20.18
N ASN A 661 27.34 18.47 20.47
CA ASN A 661 26.84 18.23 21.82
C ASN A 661 27.11 16.79 22.31
N ASN A 662 27.05 15.80 21.42
CA ASN A 662 27.42 14.41 21.73
C ASN A 662 28.93 14.24 22.01
N LEU A 663 29.79 15.08 21.41
CA LEU A 663 31.24 15.08 21.67
C LEU A 663 31.61 15.72 23.03
N THR A 664 30.81 16.65 23.54
CA THR A 664 31.01 17.26 24.87
C THR A 664 30.60 16.33 26.01
N HIS A 665 29.47 15.61 25.91
CA HIS A 665 29.05 14.69 26.98
C HIS A 665 29.93 13.42 27.11
N LYS A 666 30.58 12.98 26.03
CA LYS A 666 31.54 11.85 26.11
C LYS A 666 32.82 12.21 26.88
N LYS A 667 33.13 13.50 27.07
CA LYS A 667 34.28 13.95 27.87
C LYS A 667 33.99 14.01 29.38
N GLU A 668 32.74 14.15 29.81
CA GLU A 668 32.39 14.22 31.24
C GLU A 668 32.30 12.83 31.90
N LYS A 669 31.95 11.78 31.15
CA LYS A 669 31.90 10.39 31.65
C LYS A 669 33.27 9.77 32.03
N VAL A 670 34.39 10.49 31.91
CA VAL A 670 35.74 9.97 32.21
C VAL A 670 36.27 10.46 33.57
N LYS A 671 35.48 11.17 34.38
CA LYS A 671 35.83 11.45 35.79
C LYS A 671 35.00 10.62 36.74
N GLU A 672 35.21 9.30 36.75
CA GLU A 672 34.92 8.49 37.93
C GLU A 672 36.00 8.79 38.98
N SER A 673 35.57 9.28 40.16
CA SER A 673 36.41 9.33 41.36
C SER A 673 36.63 7.90 41.89
N PRO A 674 37.86 7.54 42.31
CA PRO A 674 38.07 6.31 43.04
C PRO A 674 37.59 6.46 44.49
N SER A 675 36.84 5.45 44.93
CA SER A 675 36.60 5.12 46.33
C SER A 675 37.91 4.80 47.04
N SER A 676 38.14 5.40 48.22
CA SER A 676 38.90 4.77 49.32
C SER A 676 38.63 5.47 50.66
N THR A 677 38.07 4.69 51.58
CA THR A 677 38.13 4.72 53.04
C THR A 677 39.44 5.22 53.66
N GLU A 678 39.39 6.16 54.61
CA GLU A 678 39.71 6.01 56.05
C GLU A 678 39.56 7.34 56.82
N PRO A 679 39.25 7.33 58.14
CA PRO A 679 38.99 8.54 58.92
C PRO A 679 40.25 9.03 59.63
N GLU A 680 40.60 10.31 59.48
CA GLU A 680 41.64 10.94 60.29
C GLU A 680 41.10 12.12 61.10
N ASN A 681 41.31 11.97 62.40
CA ASN A 681 40.96 12.81 63.53
C ASN A 681 41.76 14.12 63.53
N MET A 682 41.12 15.29 63.61
CA MET A 682 41.80 16.53 64.00
C MET A 682 40.88 17.45 64.81
N GLN A 683 41.12 17.42 66.12
CA GLN A 683 40.83 18.49 67.08
C GLN A 683 41.85 19.65 66.90
N GLU A 684 41.40 20.85 67.29
CA GLU A 684 42.14 22.12 67.48
C GLU A 684 42.61 22.84 66.21
N THR A 685 42.02 24.01 65.91
CA THR A 685 42.52 25.32 66.40
C THR A 685 41.52 26.42 65.99
N LEU A 686 40.91 27.07 66.98
CA LEU A 686 40.15 28.32 66.82
C LEU A 686 41.15 29.49 66.78
N MET A 687 41.08 30.35 65.76
CA MET A 687 41.09 31.83 65.83
C MET A 687 41.51 32.48 64.50
N GLY A 688 40.61 33.28 63.93
CA GLY A 688 40.94 34.53 63.22
C GLY A 688 40.86 34.52 61.69
N GLU A 689 39.80 35.13 61.14
CA GLU A 689 39.80 36.01 59.94
C GLU A 689 38.37 36.57 59.79
N GLU A 690 38.13 37.82 60.24
CA GLU A 690 37.97 39.03 59.40
C GLU A 690 36.91 38.94 58.28
N ASN A 691 35.67 39.26 58.65
CA ASN A 691 34.81 40.30 58.07
C ASN A 691 34.79 40.44 56.52
N GLU A 692 33.84 39.78 55.87
CA GLU A 692 33.27 40.26 54.60
C GLU A 692 31.75 40.40 54.70
N SER A 693 31.29 41.60 54.36
CA SER A 693 29.92 42.07 54.45
C SER A 693 28.99 41.38 53.45
N LEU A 694 27.91 40.79 53.94
CA LEU A 694 26.75 40.39 53.14
C LEU A 694 25.95 41.64 52.70
N PRO A 695 25.45 41.72 51.45
CA PRO A 695 24.55 42.79 51.02
C PRO A 695 23.13 42.57 51.56
N PRO A 696 22.30 43.63 51.67
CA PRO A 696 20.99 43.53 52.28
C PRO A 696 19.99 42.79 51.37
N PHE A 697 19.22 41.91 51.99
CA PHE A 697 18.01 41.32 51.42
C PHE A 697 17.04 42.40 50.93
N ARG A 698 16.40 42.14 49.80
CA ARG A 698 15.24 42.88 49.31
C ARG A 698 14.11 41.92 49.00
#